data_AF-A0A401GFE0-F1
#
_entry.id   AF-A0A401GFE0-F1
#
_cell.length_a   1.000
_cell.length_b   1.000
_cell.length_c   1.000
_cell.angle_alpha   90.00
_cell.angle_beta   90.00
_cell.angle_gamma   90.00
#
_symmetry.space_group_name_H-M   'P 1'
#
loop_
_entity.id
_entity.type
_entity.pdbx_description
1 polymer ?
#
loop_
_entity_poly.entity_id
_entity_poly.type
_entity_poly.pdbx_seq_one_letter_code
_entity_poly.pdbx_strand_id
1 'polypeptide(L)'
;MATIHVDESAGSDESGKGTPELPYQTLAFAIFTHGASPILSRKDPSGTYEEPTQSALKKAKKGADGLEKKRERAEREAKEKAEERQRRERVLEESKKVVLTEDSSLPAATKAKIGNLTPLRSKRIRVSGWVHRLRVQKDLIFVVLRDGTGYLQCVFSGRVAQTYEALTLTLESTVELVGTLHPVPDGKTAPGGHELTVDYWKVIGAAPGGEDAFTNRLNEKSDPSIQADLRHLVIRGETASAVLKLRAALLTSFRASLTKRDLLEVTPPCMVQTQVEGGATLFKFDYYGQPAFLTQSSQLYLETCLPSLGDVFCVQESFRAENSHTRRHLSEYTHLEAELAFITFNDLMDHIEGVICDTVDILLESPSSAALIKQLNPNFTKPARPFRRLSYVDAIKWLNEHGIQHEAEDTEGNVIKDEQGNAKMVEHAVGDDIAEAAERRMTDILGTPVFLYGFPAELKAFYMKKIPGEGSGEHVFTESCDLLMPGVGEIVGGSMRIADMEELLAAYKREGIEPSPYYWFTDQRKYGTSEHGGYGLGVEFLLGSLALLHPPSRAYIDPWTGDLFGEGGVEKDPHIYPASHAEGVHGGVIMSKLGNATAKAQLGRATWKLLHTMTLRFPENPSQDERDAFNSYFHLLSRLYPCGECAIEFKALLKKFPPQTSSRRAAATWLCFVHNQVNARLHKPEFDCADLDATYDCGCGDAPVGAVTAAVHDPMDLEDDASKDRITGVEMIKGGK
;
A
#
# COMPACT_ATOMS: atom_id res chain seq x y z
N MET A 1 -15.88 -62.87 6.97
CA MET A 1 -15.81 -61.41 7.16
C MET A 1 -14.40 -61.10 7.64
N ALA A 2 -13.69 -60.17 6.99
CA ALA A 2 -12.35 -59.79 7.42
C ALA A 2 -12.45 -59.02 8.74
N THR A 3 -11.55 -59.31 9.69
CA THR A 3 -11.48 -58.59 10.96
C THR A 3 -10.90 -57.20 10.72
N ILE A 4 -11.61 -56.17 11.15
CA ILE A 4 -11.22 -54.77 10.97
C ILE A 4 -10.40 -54.31 12.17
N HIS A 5 -9.26 -53.67 11.91
CA HIS A 5 -8.34 -53.21 12.94
C HIS A 5 -8.47 -51.71 13.14
N VAL A 6 -8.59 -51.29 14.40
CA VAL A 6 -8.64 -49.89 14.84
C VAL A 6 -7.47 -49.63 15.79
N ASP A 7 -6.72 -48.59 15.51
CA ASP A 7 -5.65 -48.11 16.38
C ASP A 7 -5.97 -46.66 16.74
N GLU A 8 -6.41 -46.45 17.98
CA GLU A 8 -6.83 -45.12 18.46
C GLU A 8 -5.67 -44.11 18.51
N SER A 9 -4.43 -44.59 18.43
CA SER A 9 -3.21 -43.80 18.60
C SER A 9 -2.43 -43.55 17.31
N ALA A 10 -2.35 -44.53 16.41
CA ALA A 10 -1.55 -44.48 15.19
C ALA A 10 -2.35 -44.74 13.90
N GLY A 11 -3.66 -45.03 14.00
CA GLY A 11 -4.53 -45.23 12.85
C GLY A 11 -4.93 -43.93 12.14
N SER A 12 -5.53 -44.06 10.96
CA SER A 12 -6.06 -42.93 10.18
C SER A 12 -7.45 -43.26 9.63
N ASP A 13 -8.43 -42.39 9.86
CA ASP A 13 -9.77 -42.53 9.27
C ASP A 13 -9.83 -42.02 7.81
N GLU A 14 -8.83 -41.26 7.35
CA GLU A 14 -8.79 -40.75 5.97
C GLU A 14 -8.06 -41.71 5.01
N SER A 15 -6.98 -42.35 5.48
CA SER A 15 -6.11 -43.19 4.64
C SER A 15 -6.06 -44.66 5.09
N GLY A 16 -6.66 -45.00 6.24
CA GLY A 16 -6.72 -46.37 6.75
C GLY A 16 -7.59 -47.27 5.88
N LYS A 17 -7.26 -48.56 5.85
CA LYS A 17 -8.04 -49.59 5.14
C LYS A 17 -8.68 -50.59 6.08
N GLY A 18 -8.39 -50.53 7.37
CA GLY A 18 -8.89 -51.46 8.39
C GLY A 18 -8.09 -52.75 8.47
N THR A 19 -6.90 -52.80 7.87
CA THR A 19 -5.96 -53.92 8.02
C THR A 19 -5.00 -53.64 9.19
N PRO A 20 -4.29 -54.65 9.73
CA PRO A 20 -3.31 -54.45 10.80
C PRO A 20 -2.22 -53.43 10.45
N GLU A 21 -1.86 -53.33 9.18
CA GLU A 21 -0.82 -52.44 8.65
C GLU A 21 -1.34 -51.01 8.39
N LEU A 22 -2.65 -50.86 8.14
CA LEU A 22 -3.32 -49.59 7.91
C LEU A 22 -4.65 -49.55 8.69
N PRO A 23 -4.60 -49.52 10.04
CA PRO A 23 -5.79 -49.53 10.87
C PRO A 23 -6.56 -48.20 10.78
N TYR A 24 -7.87 -48.25 10.98
CA TYR A 24 -8.66 -47.03 11.17
C TYR A 24 -8.30 -46.38 12.50
N GLN A 25 -8.51 -45.07 12.63
CA GLN A 25 -8.23 -44.34 13.87
C GLN A 25 -9.37 -44.48 14.87
N THR A 26 -10.63 -44.44 14.40
CA THR A 26 -11.79 -44.46 15.29
C THR A 26 -12.70 -45.66 15.07
N LEU A 27 -13.19 -46.19 16.19
CA LEU A 27 -14.20 -47.25 16.21
C LEU A 27 -15.49 -46.84 15.48
N ALA A 28 -15.87 -45.56 15.56
CA ALA A 28 -17.08 -45.05 14.91
C ALA A 28 -16.95 -45.07 13.37
N PHE A 29 -15.78 -44.71 12.83
CA PHE A 29 -15.54 -44.72 11.39
C PHE A 29 -15.41 -46.15 10.84
N ALA A 30 -14.79 -47.05 11.60
CA ALA A 30 -14.72 -48.47 11.24
C ALA A 30 -16.12 -49.12 11.17
N ILE A 31 -17.00 -48.84 12.14
CA ILE A 31 -18.41 -49.29 12.11
C ILE A 31 -19.18 -48.64 10.96
N PHE A 32 -18.97 -47.36 10.69
CA PHE A 32 -19.60 -46.65 9.57
C PHE A 32 -19.24 -47.25 8.21
N THR A 33 -18.00 -47.70 8.03
CA THR A 33 -17.49 -48.20 6.74
C THR A 33 -17.76 -49.69 6.52
N HIS A 34 -17.66 -50.52 7.57
CA HIS A 34 -17.71 -51.98 7.46
C HIS A 34 -18.88 -52.63 8.22
N GLY A 35 -19.78 -51.83 8.79
CA GLY A 35 -21.00 -52.27 9.45
C GLY A 35 -20.75 -53.18 10.66
N ALA A 36 -21.32 -54.39 10.63
CA ALA A 36 -21.27 -55.36 11.73
C ALA A 36 -20.10 -56.36 11.65
N SER A 37 -19.05 -56.04 10.89
CA SER A 37 -17.85 -56.89 10.81
C SER A 37 -17.13 -56.98 12.18
N PRO A 38 -16.41 -58.07 12.50
CA PRO A 38 -15.64 -58.16 13.74
C PRO A 38 -14.57 -57.07 13.77
N ILE A 39 -14.53 -56.26 14.84
CA ILE A 39 -13.56 -55.16 15.01
C ILE A 39 -12.66 -55.48 16.18
N LEU A 40 -11.35 -55.33 15.98
CA LEU A 40 -10.37 -55.33 17.07
C LEU A 40 -9.78 -53.92 17.21
N SER A 41 -9.68 -53.43 18.44
CA SER A 41 -9.12 -52.13 18.76
C SER A 41 -7.91 -52.25 19.67
N ARG A 42 -6.92 -51.36 19.49
CA ARG A 42 -5.87 -51.13 20.47
C ARG A 42 -5.71 -49.64 20.73
N LYS A 43 -5.25 -49.31 21.94
CA LYS A 43 -5.04 -47.92 22.40
C LYS A 43 -3.57 -47.50 22.41
N ASP A 44 -2.67 -48.47 22.37
CA ASP A 44 -1.23 -48.29 22.36
C ASP A 44 -0.67 -48.97 21.10
N PRO A 45 0.21 -48.34 20.31
CA PRO A 45 0.78 -48.93 19.10
C PRO A 45 1.57 -50.22 19.37
N SER A 46 2.07 -50.39 20.60
CA SER A 46 2.80 -51.57 21.07
C SER A 46 1.91 -52.64 21.71
N GLY A 47 0.62 -52.34 21.92
CA GLY A 47 -0.36 -53.24 22.54
C GLY A 47 -0.97 -54.25 21.57
N THR A 48 -1.57 -55.30 22.14
CA THR A 48 -2.35 -56.31 21.41
C THR A 48 -3.73 -55.78 21.03
N TYR A 49 -4.22 -56.22 19.87
CA TYR A 49 -5.56 -55.91 19.40
C TYR A 49 -6.61 -56.69 20.20
N GLU A 50 -7.54 -55.99 20.83
CA GLU A 50 -8.57 -56.56 21.71
C GLU A 50 -9.98 -56.25 21.21
N GLU A 51 -10.96 -57.08 21.59
CA GLU A 51 -12.36 -56.79 21.30
C GLU A 51 -12.83 -55.55 22.08
N PRO A 52 -13.41 -54.54 21.40
CA PRO A 52 -13.88 -53.33 22.05
C PRO A 52 -15.02 -53.64 23.04
N THR A 53 -14.98 -53.01 24.21
CA THR A 53 -16.03 -53.16 25.23
C THR A 53 -17.44 -52.82 24.69
N GLN A 54 -18.47 -53.47 25.22
CA GLN A 54 -19.88 -53.25 24.82
C GLN A 54 -20.33 -51.78 24.94
N SER A 55 -19.80 -51.03 25.92
CA SER A 55 -20.06 -49.59 26.07
C SER A 55 -19.41 -48.75 24.97
N ALA A 56 -18.18 -49.09 24.56
CA ALA A 56 -17.47 -48.45 23.46
C ALA A 56 -18.17 -48.72 22.12
N LEU A 57 -18.62 -49.96 21.87
CA LEU A 57 -19.39 -50.32 20.67
C LEU A 57 -20.72 -49.54 20.58
N LYS A 58 -21.44 -49.36 21.69
CA LYS A 58 -22.70 -48.59 21.72
C LYS A 58 -22.46 -47.09 21.43
N LYS A 59 -21.39 -46.51 21.96
CA LYS A 59 -20.99 -45.12 21.69
C LYS A 59 -20.52 -44.94 20.25
N ALA A 60 -19.75 -45.90 19.72
CA ALA A 60 -19.26 -45.91 18.35
C ALA A 60 -20.39 -46.08 17.33
N LYS A 61 -21.40 -46.92 17.60
CA LYS A 61 -22.64 -47.00 16.77
C LYS A 61 -23.37 -45.67 16.67
N LYS A 62 -23.57 -44.96 17.81
CA LYS A 62 -24.17 -43.62 17.80
C LYS A 62 -23.31 -42.60 17.01
N GLY A 63 -21.99 -42.74 17.07
CA GLY A 63 -21.06 -41.96 16.25
C GLY A 63 -21.16 -42.27 14.76
N ALA A 64 -21.28 -43.55 14.40
CA ALA A 64 -21.47 -44.02 13.02
C ALA A 64 -22.81 -43.52 12.43
N ASP A 65 -23.91 -43.58 13.20
CA ASP A 65 -25.21 -43.00 12.79
C ASP A 65 -25.10 -41.48 12.54
N GLY A 66 -24.25 -40.79 13.29
CA GLY A 66 -23.97 -39.36 13.10
C GLY A 66 -23.17 -39.07 11.82
N LEU A 67 -22.20 -39.92 11.50
CA LEU A 67 -21.43 -39.86 10.25
C LEU A 67 -22.31 -40.18 9.03
N GLU A 68 -23.21 -41.14 9.16
CA GLU A 68 -24.17 -41.51 8.11
C GLU A 68 -25.12 -40.36 7.78
N LYS A 69 -25.73 -39.73 8.81
CA LYS A 69 -26.54 -38.52 8.61
C LYS A 69 -25.77 -37.36 7.97
N LYS A 70 -24.48 -37.22 8.30
CA LYS A 70 -23.60 -36.20 7.70
C LYS A 70 -23.31 -36.51 6.22
N ARG A 71 -23.08 -37.78 5.87
CA ARG A 71 -22.91 -38.24 4.47
C ARG A 71 -24.20 -38.03 3.68
N GLU A 72 -25.34 -38.48 4.18
CA GLU A 72 -26.63 -38.31 3.51
C GLU A 72 -26.96 -36.83 3.27
N ARG A 73 -26.67 -35.96 4.25
CA ARG A 73 -26.81 -34.52 4.08
C ARG A 73 -25.88 -33.97 3.01
N ALA A 74 -24.60 -34.36 3.01
CA ALA A 74 -23.62 -33.94 2.02
C ALA A 74 -23.99 -34.44 0.60
N GLU A 75 -24.47 -35.67 0.48
CA GLU A 75 -24.97 -36.24 -0.79
C GLU A 75 -26.22 -35.51 -1.28
N ARG A 76 -27.17 -35.18 -0.39
CA ARG A 76 -28.35 -34.39 -0.75
C ARG A 76 -27.95 -32.99 -1.22
N GLU A 77 -27.08 -32.30 -0.48
CA GLU A 77 -26.57 -30.98 -0.86
C GLU A 77 -25.77 -31.03 -2.19
N ALA A 78 -24.98 -32.08 -2.42
CA ALA A 78 -24.25 -32.28 -3.68
C ALA A 78 -25.20 -32.57 -4.85
N LYS A 79 -26.25 -33.36 -4.63
CA LYS A 79 -27.28 -33.66 -5.64
C LYS A 79 -28.10 -32.42 -5.98
N GLU A 80 -28.54 -31.65 -4.98
CA GLU A 80 -29.23 -30.36 -5.18
C GLU A 80 -28.36 -29.39 -5.98
N LYS A 81 -27.07 -29.25 -5.64
CA LYS A 81 -26.11 -28.42 -6.41
C LYS A 81 -25.90 -28.92 -7.84
N ALA A 82 -25.84 -30.23 -8.05
CA ALA A 82 -25.69 -30.82 -9.38
C ALA A 82 -26.93 -30.59 -10.25
N GLU A 83 -28.13 -30.77 -9.68
CA GLU A 83 -29.41 -30.49 -10.36
C GLU A 83 -29.55 -28.99 -10.69
N GLU A 84 -29.17 -28.10 -9.77
CA GLU A 84 -29.14 -26.65 -10.01
C GLU A 84 -28.17 -26.27 -11.13
N ARG A 85 -26.97 -26.85 -11.14
CA ARG A 85 -25.99 -26.65 -12.21
C ARG A 85 -26.52 -27.10 -13.58
N GLN A 86 -27.09 -28.30 -13.66
CA GLN A 86 -27.69 -28.80 -14.90
C GLN A 86 -28.84 -27.92 -15.37
N ARG A 87 -29.69 -27.45 -14.44
CA ARG A 87 -30.77 -26.51 -14.76
C ARG A 87 -30.21 -25.21 -15.32
N ARG A 88 -29.16 -24.65 -14.71
CA ARG A 88 -28.51 -23.43 -15.16
C ARG A 88 -27.88 -23.59 -16.55
N GLU A 89 -27.20 -24.70 -16.81
CA GLU A 89 -26.61 -25.01 -18.12
C GLU A 89 -27.68 -25.11 -19.22
N ARG A 90 -28.83 -25.74 -18.94
CA ARG A 90 -29.97 -25.78 -19.88
C ARG A 90 -30.53 -24.39 -20.19
N VAL A 91 -30.74 -23.58 -19.17
CA VAL A 91 -31.22 -22.19 -19.34
C VAL A 91 -30.22 -21.37 -20.15
N LEU A 92 -28.92 -21.55 -19.93
CA LEU A 92 -27.88 -20.89 -20.71
C LEU A 92 -27.89 -21.34 -22.18
N GLU A 93 -28.07 -22.62 -22.47
CA GLU A 93 -28.20 -23.10 -23.86
C GLU A 93 -29.46 -22.56 -24.55
N GLU A 94 -30.59 -22.48 -23.85
CA GLU A 94 -31.82 -21.88 -24.38
C GLU A 94 -31.64 -20.37 -24.64
N SER A 95 -30.95 -19.66 -23.76
CA SER A 95 -30.70 -18.22 -23.86
C SER A 95 -29.87 -17.81 -25.09
N LYS A 96 -29.01 -18.71 -25.61
CA LYS A 96 -28.22 -18.46 -26.83
C LYS A 96 -29.09 -18.28 -28.07
N LYS A 97 -30.33 -18.77 -28.04
CA LYS A 97 -31.31 -18.61 -29.14
C LYS A 97 -31.96 -17.22 -29.12
N VAL A 98 -31.84 -16.48 -28.01
CA VAL A 98 -32.44 -15.15 -27.86
C VAL A 98 -31.47 -14.10 -28.38
N VAL A 99 -31.60 -13.75 -29.66
CA VAL A 99 -30.86 -12.64 -30.29
C VAL A 99 -31.69 -11.36 -30.18
N LEU A 100 -31.06 -10.25 -29.75
CA LEU A 100 -31.66 -8.93 -29.70
C LEU A 100 -31.37 -8.15 -30.99
N THR A 101 -32.40 -7.53 -31.55
CA THR A 101 -32.32 -6.58 -32.66
C THR A 101 -32.95 -5.29 -32.20
N GLU A 102 -32.31 -4.15 -32.45
CA GLU A 102 -32.88 -2.86 -32.13
C GLU A 102 -34.15 -2.63 -32.97
N ASP A 103 -35.26 -2.31 -32.31
CA ASP A 103 -36.55 -2.13 -32.97
C ASP A 103 -36.60 -0.80 -33.74
N SER A 104 -36.62 -0.89 -35.07
CA SER A 104 -36.71 0.26 -35.98
C SER A 104 -38.03 1.03 -35.89
N SER A 105 -39.07 0.48 -35.27
CA SER A 105 -40.36 1.15 -35.07
C SER A 105 -40.38 2.11 -33.89
N LEU A 106 -39.42 1.98 -32.97
CA LEU A 106 -39.28 2.88 -31.83
C LEU A 106 -38.61 4.21 -32.22
N PRO A 107 -38.83 5.30 -31.46
CA PRO A 107 -38.15 6.57 -31.70
C PRO A 107 -36.62 6.42 -31.72
N ALA A 108 -35.95 7.22 -32.54
CA ALA A 108 -34.49 7.25 -32.58
C ALA A 108 -33.92 7.60 -31.20
N ALA A 109 -33.02 6.77 -30.69
CA ALA A 109 -32.43 6.96 -29.38
C ALA A 109 -31.46 8.16 -29.37
N THR A 110 -31.60 9.06 -28.41
CA THR A 110 -30.67 10.17 -28.23
C THR A 110 -29.45 9.72 -27.42
N LYS A 111 -28.25 9.81 -28.00
CA LYS A 111 -27.01 9.49 -27.28
C LYS A 111 -26.68 10.57 -26.25
N ALA A 112 -26.41 10.19 -25.01
CA ALA A 112 -26.09 11.12 -23.93
C ALA A 112 -25.16 10.50 -22.87
N LYS A 113 -24.53 11.37 -22.06
CA LYS A 113 -23.81 10.99 -20.83
C LYS A 113 -24.76 10.98 -19.65
N ILE A 114 -24.49 10.16 -18.64
CA ILE A 114 -25.36 9.97 -17.47
C ILE A 114 -25.62 11.30 -16.75
N GLY A 115 -24.60 12.15 -16.61
CA GLY A 115 -24.72 13.46 -15.95
C GLY A 115 -25.73 14.42 -16.59
N ASN A 116 -26.11 14.20 -17.87
CA ASN A 116 -26.96 15.10 -18.64
C ASN A 116 -28.33 14.49 -18.99
N LEU A 117 -28.79 13.51 -18.22
CA LEU A 117 -30.05 12.80 -18.51
C LEU A 117 -31.32 13.48 -18.01
N THR A 118 -31.23 14.40 -17.05
CA THR A 118 -32.40 15.09 -16.48
C THR A 118 -33.30 15.76 -17.54
N PRO A 119 -32.78 16.47 -18.56
CA PRO A 119 -33.60 17.06 -19.62
C PRO A 119 -34.17 16.05 -20.64
N LEU A 120 -33.76 14.77 -20.54
CA LEU A 120 -34.14 13.69 -21.47
C LEU A 120 -35.13 12.71 -20.85
N ARG A 121 -35.74 13.04 -19.70
CA ARG A 121 -36.81 12.24 -19.10
C ARG A 121 -37.96 12.07 -20.10
N SER A 122 -38.56 10.87 -20.09
CA SER A 122 -39.59 10.40 -21.01
C SER A 122 -39.14 10.22 -22.48
N LYS A 123 -37.85 10.36 -22.79
CA LYS A 123 -37.30 10.12 -24.13
C LYS A 123 -36.58 8.77 -24.20
N ARG A 124 -36.47 8.23 -25.41
CA ARG A 124 -35.61 7.08 -25.70
C ARG A 124 -34.17 7.55 -25.83
N ILE A 125 -33.28 6.99 -25.02
CA ILE A 125 -31.88 7.38 -24.92
C ILE A 125 -30.94 6.20 -25.20
N ARG A 126 -29.71 6.51 -25.55
CA ARG A 126 -28.60 5.57 -25.71
C ARG A 126 -27.45 5.98 -24.80
N VAL A 127 -27.08 5.09 -23.89
CA VAL A 127 -26.02 5.32 -22.91
C VAL A 127 -25.03 4.16 -22.94
N SER A 128 -23.76 4.46 -22.71
CA SER A 128 -22.69 3.46 -22.62
C SER A 128 -21.94 3.65 -21.32
N GLY A 129 -21.57 2.55 -20.67
CA GLY A 129 -20.86 2.61 -19.40
C GLY A 129 -20.46 1.23 -18.87
N TRP A 130 -19.96 1.23 -17.65
CA TRP A 130 -19.56 0.05 -16.89
C TRP A 130 -20.68 -0.41 -15.95
N VAL A 131 -20.88 -1.72 -15.85
CA VAL A 131 -21.78 -2.36 -14.90
C VAL A 131 -21.18 -2.24 -13.49
N HIS A 132 -21.58 -1.21 -12.75
CA HIS A 132 -21.04 -0.93 -11.41
C HIS A 132 -21.70 -1.77 -10.31
N ARG A 133 -23.01 -2.01 -10.43
CA ARG A 133 -23.73 -2.98 -9.59
C ARG A 133 -24.64 -3.81 -10.47
N LEU A 134 -24.76 -5.09 -10.12
CA LEU A 134 -25.60 -6.06 -10.82
C LEU A 134 -26.42 -6.82 -9.80
N ARG A 135 -27.74 -6.85 -9.99
CA ARG A 135 -28.66 -7.62 -9.14
C ARG A 135 -29.67 -8.34 -10.02
N VAL A 136 -29.71 -9.66 -9.88
CA VAL A 136 -30.68 -10.53 -10.57
C VAL A 136 -31.80 -10.90 -9.60
N GLN A 137 -33.06 -10.68 -10.00
CA GLN A 137 -34.26 -11.04 -9.25
C GLN A 137 -35.29 -11.72 -10.15
N LYS A 138 -35.35 -13.06 -10.12
CA LYS A 138 -36.25 -13.85 -10.98
C LYS A 138 -36.06 -13.46 -12.45
N ASP A 139 -37.05 -12.82 -13.06
CA ASP A 139 -37.09 -12.43 -14.48
C ASP A 139 -36.64 -10.98 -14.72
N LEU A 140 -36.15 -10.29 -13.68
CA LEU A 140 -35.66 -8.92 -13.74
C LEU A 140 -34.16 -8.85 -13.45
N ILE A 141 -33.45 -8.04 -14.22
CA ILE A 141 -32.05 -7.71 -13.94
C ILE A 141 -31.95 -6.20 -13.74
N PHE A 142 -31.38 -5.81 -12.60
CA PHE A 142 -31.11 -4.42 -12.25
C PHE A 142 -29.62 -4.17 -12.40
N VAL A 143 -29.27 -3.19 -13.22
CA VAL A 143 -27.91 -2.73 -13.45
C VAL A 143 -27.80 -1.30 -12.97
N VAL A 144 -26.80 -1.00 -12.14
CA VAL A 144 -26.36 0.39 -11.94
C VAL A 144 -25.21 0.63 -12.90
N LEU A 145 -25.45 1.47 -13.90
CA LEU A 145 -24.47 1.85 -14.90
C LEU A 145 -23.65 3.06 -14.42
N ARG A 146 -22.33 3.04 -14.65
CA ARG A 146 -21.40 4.14 -14.36
C ARG A 146 -20.71 4.55 -15.65
N ASP A 147 -20.55 5.84 -15.93
CA ASP A 147 -19.82 6.33 -17.12
C ASP A 147 -18.76 7.41 -16.80
N GLY A 148 -18.50 7.63 -15.51
CA GLY A 148 -17.64 8.70 -14.99
C GLY A 148 -18.42 9.96 -14.58
N THR A 149 -19.50 10.29 -15.30
CA THR A 149 -20.31 11.50 -15.07
C THR A 149 -21.45 11.29 -14.07
N GLY A 150 -21.81 10.04 -13.78
CA GLY A 150 -22.79 9.70 -12.76
C GLY A 150 -23.09 8.20 -12.70
N TYR A 151 -24.18 7.87 -11.98
CA TYR A 151 -24.75 6.54 -11.92
C TYR A 151 -26.17 6.55 -12.48
N LEU A 152 -26.58 5.48 -13.15
CA LEU A 152 -27.92 5.32 -13.71
C LEU A 152 -28.47 3.94 -13.38
N GLN A 153 -29.64 3.88 -12.76
CA GLN A 153 -30.36 2.61 -12.58
C GLN A 153 -31.01 2.20 -13.90
N CYS A 154 -30.73 0.98 -14.34
CA CYS A 154 -31.24 0.37 -15.56
C CYS A 154 -31.98 -0.93 -15.22
N VAL A 155 -33.16 -1.10 -15.79
CA VAL A 155 -34.05 -2.25 -15.54
C VAL A 155 -34.22 -3.04 -16.83
N PHE A 156 -33.91 -4.32 -16.76
CA PHE A 156 -34.03 -5.28 -17.84
C PHE A 156 -35.20 -6.20 -17.49
N SER A 157 -36.16 -6.32 -18.40
CA SER A 157 -37.35 -7.16 -18.22
C SER A 157 -37.70 -7.87 -19.52
N GLY A 158 -38.32 -9.05 -19.40
CA GLY A 158 -38.71 -9.85 -20.56
C GLY A 158 -37.50 -10.29 -21.40
N ARG A 159 -37.58 -10.11 -22.72
CA ARG A 159 -36.60 -10.70 -23.66
C ARG A 159 -35.17 -10.18 -23.46
N VAL A 160 -34.99 -8.92 -23.06
CA VAL A 160 -33.65 -8.35 -22.83
C VAL A 160 -32.93 -8.96 -21.62
N ALA A 161 -33.69 -9.51 -20.65
CA ALA A 161 -33.15 -10.16 -19.46
C ALA A 161 -32.87 -11.67 -19.65
N GLN A 162 -33.28 -12.24 -20.79
CA GLN A 162 -33.21 -13.68 -21.06
C GLN A 162 -32.10 -14.07 -22.05
N THR A 163 -31.32 -13.11 -22.53
CA THR A 163 -30.19 -13.37 -23.43
C THR A 163 -29.05 -14.07 -22.71
N TYR A 164 -28.20 -14.78 -23.46
CA TYR A 164 -26.97 -15.37 -22.90
C TYR A 164 -26.09 -14.31 -22.23
N GLU A 165 -25.92 -13.15 -22.87
CA GLU A 165 -25.16 -12.02 -22.31
C GLU A 165 -25.75 -11.53 -20.99
N ALA A 166 -27.08 -11.47 -20.86
CA ALA A 166 -27.75 -11.04 -19.62
C ALA A 166 -27.47 -11.99 -18.45
N LEU A 167 -27.50 -13.31 -18.72
CA LEU A 167 -27.33 -14.35 -17.70
C LEU A 167 -25.86 -14.59 -17.31
N THR A 168 -24.93 -14.13 -18.16
CA THR A 168 -23.48 -14.25 -17.95
C THR A 168 -22.81 -12.91 -17.65
N LEU A 169 -23.58 -11.83 -17.56
CA LEU A 169 -23.08 -10.49 -17.30
C LEU A 169 -22.33 -10.44 -15.96
N THR A 170 -21.15 -9.84 -15.98
CA THR A 170 -20.29 -9.65 -14.81
C THR A 170 -20.16 -8.17 -14.48
N LEU A 171 -19.82 -7.88 -13.21
CA LEU A 171 -19.45 -6.52 -12.78
C LEU A 171 -18.25 -6.01 -13.60
N GLU A 172 -18.18 -4.70 -13.80
CA GLU A 172 -17.17 -4.00 -14.60
C GLU A 172 -17.20 -4.31 -16.11
N SER A 173 -18.13 -5.13 -16.59
CA SER A 173 -18.39 -5.27 -18.04
C SER A 173 -18.84 -3.92 -18.63
N THR A 174 -18.42 -3.64 -19.85
CA THR A 174 -18.85 -2.45 -20.60
C THR A 174 -20.04 -2.79 -21.49
N VAL A 175 -21.07 -1.96 -21.44
CA VAL A 175 -22.34 -2.20 -22.13
C VAL A 175 -22.83 -0.92 -22.81
N GLU A 176 -23.56 -1.07 -23.91
CA GLU A 176 -24.40 -0.02 -24.50
C GLU A 176 -25.86 -0.39 -24.26
N LEU A 177 -26.60 0.50 -23.61
CA LEU A 177 -28.01 0.32 -23.28
C LEU A 177 -28.84 1.35 -24.05
N VAL A 178 -29.97 0.89 -24.57
CA VAL A 178 -30.97 1.71 -25.24
C VAL A 178 -32.33 1.44 -24.59
N GLY A 179 -33.04 2.52 -24.28
CA GLY A 179 -34.25 2.42 -23.49
C GLY A 179 -34.96 3.73 -23.31
N THR A 180 -36.13 3.69 -22.66
CA THR A 180 -36.88 4.89 -22.28
C THR A 180 -36.54 5.31 -20.86
N LEU A 181 -36.21 6.59 -20.69
CA LEU A 181 -35.89 7.16 -19.38
C LEU A 181 -37.17 7.56 -18.64
N HIS A 182 -37.37 7.05 -17.43
CA HIS A 182 -38.54 7.35 -16.60
C HIS A 182 -38.13 8.07 -15.31
N PRO A 183 -38.90 9.06 -14.83
CA PRO A 183 -38.72 9.57 -13.47
C PRO A 183 -39.00 8.45 -12.46
N VAL A 184 -38.27 8.44 -11.34
CA VAL A 184 -38.50 7.45 -10.29
C VAL A 184 -39.87 7.70 -9.64
N PRO A 185 -40.70 6.66 -9.40
CA PRO A 185 -41.98 6.81 -8.72
C PRO A 185 -41.84 7.38 -7.29
N ASP A 186 -42.89 8.07 -6.82
CA ASP A 186 -42.93 8.63 -5.47
C ASP A 186 -42.62 7.58 -4.39
N GLY A 187 -41.76 7.95 -3.44
CA GLY A 187 -41.32 7.08 -2.34
C GLY A 187 -40.16 6.13 -2.66
N LYS A 188 -39.67 6.09 -3.91
CA LYS A 188 -38.44 5.38 -4.29
C LYS A 188 -37.30 6.35 -4.58
N THR A 189 -36.07 5.88 -4.43
CA THR A 189 -34.85 6.64 -4.74
C THR A 189 -34.01 5.89 -5.76
N ALA A 190 -33.54 6.60 -6.79
CA ALA A 190 -32.50 6.14 -7.69
C ALA A 190 -31.54 7.30 -8.01
N PRO A 191 -30.28 7.02 -8.35
CA PRO A 191 -29.33 8.05 -8.77
C PRO A 191 -29.92 8.94 -9.88
N GLY A 192 -29.82 10.27 -9.72
CA GLY A 192 -30.38 11.24 -10.67
C GLY A 192 -31.91 11.39 -10.65
N GLY A 193 -32.63 10.63 -9.81
CA GLY A 193 -34.09 10.66 -9.71
C GLY A 193 -34.82 10.12 -10.94
N HIS A 194 -34.15 9.28 -11.73
CA HIS A 194 -34.72 8.62 -12.90
C HIS A 194 -34.12 7.21 -13.09
N GLU A 195 -34.82 6.35 -13.83
CA GLU A 195 -34.39 5.00 -14.19
C GLU A 195 -34.60 4.72 -15.69
N LEU A 196 -33.77 3.87 -16.26
CA LEU A 196 -33.84 3.47 -17.66
C LEU A 196 -34.51 2.11 -17.80
N THR A 197 -35.65 2.04 -18.49
CA THR A 197 -36.23 0.77 -18.91
C THR A 197 -35.62 0.37 -20.25
N VAL A 198 -34.83 -0.71 -20.24
CA VAL A 198 -34.02 -1.13 -21.38
C VAL A 198 -34.87 -1.89 -22.39
N ASP A 199 -34.87 -1.46 -23.64
CA ASP A 199 -35.52 -2.13 -24.77
C ASP A 199 -34.53 -2.89 -25.67
N TYR A 200 -33.28 -2.42 -25.72
CA TYR A 200 -32.19 -3.03 -26.47
C TYR A 200 -30.87 -2.78 -25.75
N TRP A 201 -29.95 -3.74 -25.81
CA TRP A 201 -28.60 -3.57 -25.30
C TRP A 201 -27.63 -4.54 -25.94
N LYS A 202 -26.34 -4.28 -25.74
CA LYS A 202 -25.25 -5.18 -26.12
C LYS A 202 -24.06 -5.03 -25.18
N VAL A 203 -23.31 -6.12 -24.98
CA VAL A 203 -21.98 -6.07 -24.36
C VAL A 203 -20.97 -5.51 -25.38
N ILE A 204 -20.18 -4.52 -24.95
CA ILE A 204 -19.06 -3.97 -25.73
C ILE A 204 -17.79 -4.76 -25.39
N GLY A 205 -17.55 -5.00 -24.11
CA GLY A 205 -16.40 -5.74 -23.60
C GLY A 205 -16.75 -6.39 -22.27
N ALA A 206 -16.68 -7.72 -22.23
CA ALA A 206 -16.97 -8.52 -21.04
C ALA A 206 -15.81 -8.42 -20.03
N ALA A 207 -16.15 -8.31 -18.75
CA ALA A 207 -15.18 -8.43 -17.66
C ALA A 207 -15.07 -9.88 -17.17
N PRO A 208 -13.92 -10.29 -16.61
CA PRO A 208 -13.73 -11.66 -16.12
C PRO A 208 -14.73 -12.05 -15.02
N GLY A 209 -15.03 -13.34 -14.93
CA GLY A 209 -15.77 -13.97 -13.83
C GLY A 209 -14.93 -15.06 -13.16
N GLY A 210 -15.49 -15.79 -12.19
CA GLY A 210 -14.76 -16.84 -11.46
C GLY A 210 -13.66 -16.27 -10.59
N GLU A 211 -12.49 -16.91 -10.52
CA GLU A 211 -11.35 -16.46 -9.70
C GLU A 211 -10.84 -15.06 -10.08
N ASP A 212 -10.90 -14.71 -11.37
CA ASP A 212 -10.50 -13.39 -11.88
C ASP A 212 -11.59 -12.32 -11.77
N ALA A 213 -12.74 -12.65 -11.17
CA ALA A 213 -13.80 -11.68 -10.96
C ALA A 213 -13.30 -10.47 -10.15
N PHE A 214 -13.78 -9.28 -10.50
CA PHE A 214 -13.42 -8.03 -9.84
C PHE A 214 -13.52 -8.12 -8.30
N THR A 215 -14.59 -8.72 -7.78
CA THR A 215 -14.84 -8.89 -6.34
C THR A 215 -13.92 -9.89 -5.65
N ASN A 216 -13.29 -10.79 -6.40
CA ASN A 216 -12.35 -11.78 -5.88
C ASN A 216 -10.93 -11.21 -5.84
N ARG A 217 -10.55 -10.40 -6.83
CA ARG A 217 -9.29 -9.67 -6.86
C ARG A 217 -9.21 -8.55 -5.81
N LEU A 218 -10.32 -7.85 -5.60
CA LEU A 218 -10.39 -6.72 -4.68
C LEU A 218 -11.70 -6.76 -3.87
N ASN A 219 -11.58 -6.80 -2.55
CA ASN A 219 -12.71 -6.71 -1.64
C ASN A 219 -12.39 -5.79 -0.45
N GLU A 220 -13.40 -5.47 0.35
CA GLU A 220 -13.28 -4.55 1.49
C GLU A 220 -12.29 -5.01 2.58
N LYS A 221 -11.92 -6.29 2.58
CA LYS A 221 -10.97 -6.89 3.54
C LYS A 221 -9.59 -7.12 2.93
N SER A 222 -9.37 -6.73 1.68
CA SER A 222 -8.06 -6.79 1.04
C SER A 222 -7.06 -5.96 1.85
N ASP A 223 -5.86 -6.49 2.03
CA ASP A 223 -4.77 -5.79 2.72
C ASP A 223 -4.43 -4.45 2.03
N PRO A 224 -4.05 -3.38 2.77
CA PRO A 224 -3.69 -2.11 2.17
C PRO A 224 -2.62 -2.19 1.06
N SER A 225 -1.65 -3.11 1.15
CA SER A 225 -0.64 -3.33 0.10
C SER A 225 -1.28 -3.81 -1.21
N ILE A 226 -2.21 -4.77 -1.13
CA ILE A 226 -2.98 -5.27 -2.28
C ILE A 226 -3.86 -4.16 -2.86
N GLN A 227 -4.45 -3.32 -2.00
CA GLN A 227 -5.23 -2.16 -2.45
C GLN A 227 -4.36 -1.11 -3.17
N ALA A 228 -3.08 -0.99 -2.80
CA ALA A 228 -2.12 -0.13 -3.48
C ALA A 228 -1.73 -0.72 -4.85
N ASP A 229 -1.34 -1.98 -4.92
CA ASP A 229 -0.97 -2.64 -6.18
C ASP A 229 -2.14 -2.66 -7.18
N LEU A 230 -3.36 -2.88 -6.68
CA LEU A 230 -4.59 -2.91 -7.48
C LEU A 230 -5.32 -1.57 -7.49
N ARG A 231 -4.60 -0.44 -7.31
CA ARG A 231 -5.23 0.88 -7.23
C ARG A 231 -6.08 1.22 -8.45
N HIS A 232 -5.66 0.78 -9.63
CA HIS A 232 -6.40 0.91 -10.89
C HIS A 232 -7.81 0.26 -10.86
N LEU A 233 -8.05 -0.70 -9.96
CA LEU A 233 -9.37 -1.26 -9.65
C LEU A 233 -10.04 -0.50 -8.49
N VAL A 234 -9.30 -0.15 -7.45
CA VAL A 234 -9.83 0.60 -6.29
C VAL A 234 -10.47 1.92 -6.71
N ILE A 235 -9.84 2.67 -7.62
CA ILE A 235 -10.36 3.97 -8.11
C ILE A 235 -11.70 3.88 -8.84
N ARG A 236 -12.15 2.67 -9.19
CA ARG A 236 -13.49 2.43 -9.76
C ARG A 236 -14.59 2.42 -8.71
N GLY A 237 -14.23 2.23 -7.44
CA GLY A 237 -15.13 2.32 -6.30
C GLY A 237 -15.70 3.73 -6.10
N GLU A 238 -16.88 3.80 -5.46
CA GLU A 238 -17.61 5.06 -5.26
C GLU A 238 -16.83 6.05 -4.38
N THR A 239 -16.22 5.57 -3.30
CA THR A 239 -15.44 6.40 -2.38
C THR A 239 -14.17 6.91 -3.05
N ALA A 240 -13.32 6.03 -3.58
CA ALA A 240 -12.05 6.43 -4.18
C ALA A 240 -12.23 7.38 -5.38
N SER A 241 -13.20 7.11 -6.27
CA SER A 241 -13.51 8.03 -7.37
C SER A 241 -14.07 9.37 -6.89
N ALA A 242 -14.85 9.40 -5.81
CA ALA A 242 -15.34 10.64 -5.22
C ALA A 242 -14.19 11.52 -4.70
N VAL A 243 -13.17 10.92 -4.08
CA VAL A 243 -11.96 11.63 -3.63
C VAL A 243 -11.22 12.27 -4.79
N LEU A 244 -11.01 11.54 -5.89
CA LEU A 244 -10.33 12.07 -7.08
C LEU A 244 -11.12 13.21 -7.74
N LYS A 245 -12.46 13.09 -7.80
CA LYS A 245 -13.33 14.16 -8.30
C LYS A 245 -13.29 15.40 -7.40
N LEU A 246 -13.27 15.21 -6.07
CA LEU A 246 -13.15 16.30 -5.12
C LEU A 246 -11.77 16.98 -5.21
N ARG A 247 -10.69 16.21 -5.39
CA ARG A 247 -9.34 16.75 -5.66
C ARG A 247 -9.34 17.67 -6.88
N ALA A 248 -9.93 17.23 -7.99
CA ALA A 248 -10.01 18.03 -9.20
C ALA A 248 -10.83 19.33 -8.99
N ALA A 249 -11.95 19.24 -8.27
CA ALA A 249 -12.74 20.40 -7.90
C ALA A 249 -11.95 21.36 -6.99
N LEU A 250 -11.21 20.84 -6.00
CA LEU A 250 -10.39 21.61 -5.07
C LEU A 250 -9.32 22.42 -5.81
N LEU A 251 -8.56 21.78 -6.71
CA LEU A 251 -7.55 22.45 -7.52
C LEU A 251 -8.15 23.53 -8.44
N THR A 252 -9.34 23.28 -8.98
CA THR A 252 -10.07 24.27 -9.80
C THR A 252 -10.49 25.48 -8.94
N SER A 253 -11.02 25.22 -7.75
CA SER A 253 -11.44 26.26 -6.81
C SER A 253 -10.27 27.11 -6.30
N PHE A 254 -9.11 26.49 -6.05
CA PHE A 254 -7.89 27.21 -5.68
C PHE A 254 -7.44 28.17 -6.78
N ARG A 255 -7.32 27.68 -8.02
CA ARG A 255 -6.96 28.53 -9.16
C ARG A 255 -7.94 29.69 -9.32
N ALA A 256 -9.24 29.43 -9.17
CA ALA A 256 -10.26 30.48 -9.23
C ALA A 256 -10.11 31.52 -8.10
N SER A 257 -9.83 31.07 -6.87
CA SER A 257 -9.61 31.94 -5.70
C SER A 257 -8.37 32.83 -5.86
N LEU A 258 -7.26 32.27 -6.36
CA LEU A 258 -6.01 33.00 -6.60
C LEU A 258 -6.13 33.97 -7.78
N THR A 259 -6.74 33.53 -8.89
CA THR A 259 -6.99 34.39 -10.07
C THR A 259 -7.91 35.57 -9.72
N LYS A 260 -8.91 35.35 -8.86
CA LYS A 260 -9.80 36.41 -8.35
C LYS A 260 -9.07 37.47 -7.51
N ARG A 261 -7.86 37.16 -7.03
CA ARG A 261 -6.97 38.06 -6.28
C ARG A 261 -5.83 38.59 -7.16
N ASP A 262 -5.95 38.46 -8.48
CA ASP A 262 -4.98 38.94 -9.47
C ASP A 262 -3.59 38.26 -9.42
N LEU A 263 -3.49 37.05 -8.84
CA LEU A 263 -2.25 36.27 -8.90
C LEU A 263 -2.09 35.57 -10.25
N LEU A 264 -0.87 35.57 -10.78
CA LEU A 264 -0.53 34.92 -12.04
C LEU A 264 0.07 33.52 -11.82
N GLU A 265 -0.47 32.51 -12.52
CA GLU A 265 0.10 31.15 -12.50
C GLU A 265 1.42 31.11 -13.29
N VAL A 266 2.48 30.61 -12.67
CA VAL A 266 3.80 30.41 -13.29
C VAL A 266 4.22 28.94 -13.25
N THR A 267 5.21 28.56 -14.05
CA THR A 267 5.73 27.16 -14.11
C THR A 267 7.24 27.12 -13.86
N PRO A 268 7.67 27.13 -12.59
CA PRO A 268 9.06 26.94 -12.18
C PRO A 268 9.66 25.58 -12.62
N PRO A 269 11.00 25.45 -12.64
CA PRO A 269 11.65 24.17 -12.95
C PRO A 269 11.63 23.22 -11.74
N CYS A 270 11.29 21.94 -11.98
CA CYS A 270 11.36 20.89 -10.96
C CYS A 270 12.74 20.24 -10.81
N MET A 271 13.64 20.45 -11.78
CA MET A 271 15.02 19.97 -11.77
C MET A 271 15.94 21.13 -11.41
N VAL A 272 16.61 21.03 -10.26
CA VAL A 272 17.34 22.15 -9.65
C VAL A 272 18.77 21.76 -9.27
N GLN A 273 19.62 22.75 -9.09
CA GLN A 273 20.98 22.58 -8.57
C GLN A 273 21.18 23.22 -7.19
N THR A 274 20.10 23.77 -6.63
CA THR A 274 20.06 24.51 -5.36
C THR A 274 19.08 23.86 -4.40
N GLN A 275 19.42 23.86 -3.11
CA GLN A 275 18.54 23.40 -2.02
C GLN A 275 17.68 24.55 -1.47
N VAL A 276 16.51 24.23 -0.89
CA VAL A 276 15.59 25.23 -0.30
C VAL A 276 15.32 24.92 1.18
N GLU A 277 14.91 23.70 1.50
CA GLU A 277 14.46 23.26 2.83
C GLU A 277 15.51 22.35 3.52
N GLY A 278 16.79 22.67 3.32
CA GLY A 278 17.92 21.89 3.84
C GLY A 278 18.36 20.74 2.92
N GLY A 279 19.65 20.40 2.99
CA GLY A 279 20.30 19.48 2.04
C GLY A 279 20.08 17.99 2.28
N ALA A 280 19.51 17.61 3.44
CA ALA A 280 19.44 16.21 3.87
C ALA A 280 18.34 15.40 3.16
N THR A 281 17.35 16.05 2.53
CA THR A 281 16.11 15.42 2.05
C THR A 281 15.87 15.64 0.54
N LEU A 282 16.94 15.81 -0.24
CA LEU A 282 16.85 15.96 -1.71
C LEU A 282 17.03 14.63 -2.44
N PHE A 283 16.17 14.36 -3.43
CA PHE A 283 16.42 13.29 -4.40
C PHE A 283 17.46 13.76 -5.42
N LYS A 284 18.62 13.09 -5.43
CA LYS A 284 19.74 13.39 -6.33
C LYS A 284 19.68 12.52 -7.58
N PHE A 285 19.97 13.11 -8.74
CA PHE A 285 20.11 12.39 -10.01
C PHE A 285 21.22 12.99 -10.89
N ASP A 286 21.63 12.25 -11.92
CA ASP A 286 22.59 12.71 -12.92
C ASP A 286 21.87 13.39 -14.10
N TYR A 287 22.15 14.67 -14.31
CA TYR A 287 21.61 15.47 -15.40
C TYR A 287 22.71 15.72 -16.44
N TYR A 288 22.87 14.76 -17.35
CA TYR A 288 23.87 14.80 -18.43
C TYR A 288 25.32 14.96 -17.93
N GLY A 289 25.70 14.21 -16.88
CA GLY A 289 27.02 14.28 -16.26
C GLY A 289 27.17 15.39 -15.22
N GLN A 290 26.09 16.12 -14.89
CA GLN A 290 26.06 17.13 -13.85
C GLN A 290 25.13 16.70 -12.71
N PRO A 291 25.52 16.89 -11.44
CA PRO A 291 24.61 16.61 -10.33
C PRO A 291 23.41 17.58 -10.35
N ALA A 292 22.21 17.02 -10.22
CA ALA A 292 20.97 17.76 -10.07
C ALA A 292 20.07 17.10 -9.01
N PHE A 293 19.04 17.83 -8.61
CA PHE A 293 18.09 17.42 -7.58
C PHE A 293 16.66 17.68 -8.02
N LEU A 294 15.73 16.88 -7.52
CA LEU A 294 14.31 17.20 -7.62
C LEU A 294 13.96 18.27 -6.58
N THR A 295 13.11 19.23 -6.98
CA THR A 295 12.79 20.39 -6.16
C THR A 295 12.06 20.04 -4.85
N GLN A 296 12.47 20.62 -3.73
CA GLN A 296 11.70 20.57 -2.48
C GLN A 296 10.57 21.60 -2.47
N SER A 297 10.81 22.75 -3.10
CA SER A 297 9.95 23.93 -3.11
C SER A 297 10.36 24.83 -4.27
N SER A 298 9.38 25.50 -4.89
CA SER A 298 9.62 26.45 -5.96
C SER A 298 9.65 27.90 -5.47
N GLN A 299 9.57 28.13 -4.16
CA GLN A 299 9.55 29.45 -3.53
C GLN A 299 10.62 30.39 -4.09
N LEU A 300 11.88 29.94 -4.14
CA LEU A 300 12.98 30.82 -4.59
C LEU A 300 12.76 31.33 -6.02
N TYR A 301 12.15 30.52 -6.90
CA TYR A 301 11.80 30.94 -8.25
C TYR A 301 10.59 31.88 -8.27
N LEU A 302 9.60 31.66 -7.42
CA LEU A 302 8.45 32.57 -7.29
C LEU A 302 8.92 33.97 -6.84
N GLU A 303 9.85 34.06 -5.89
CA GLU A 303 10.46 35.33 -5.47
C GLU A 303 11.08 36.09 -6.65
N THR A 304 11.73 35.39 -7.60
CA THR A 304 12.29 36.04 -8.80
C THR A 304 11.25 36.57 -9.78
N CYS A 305 10.01 36.09 -9.70
CA CYS A 305 8.93 36.52 -10.58
C CYS A 305 8.31 37.84 -10.12
N LEU A 306 8.36 38.14 -8.81
CA LEU A 306 7.67 39.28 -8.21
C LEU A 306 7.97 40.61 -8.90
N PRO A 307 9.24 40.99 -9.19
CA PRO A 307 9.54 42.29 -9.79
C PRO A 307 9.02 42.45 -11.22
N SER A 308 8.67 41.35 -11.90
CA SER A 308 8.19 41.35 -13.28
C SER A 308 6.70 41.09 -13.41
N LEU A 309 6.13 40.24 -12.57
CA LEU A 309 4.78 39.70 -12.74
C LEU A 309 3.82 40.12 -11.63
N GLY A 310 4.32 40.75 -10.55
CA GLY A 310 3.54 40.98 -9.34
C GLY A 310 3.34 39.69 -8.55
N ASP A 311 2.19 39.53 -7.92
CA ASP A 311 1.88 38.35 -7.12
C ASP A 311 1.72 37.11 -8.02
N VAL A 312 2.35 36.01 -7.63
CA VAL A 312 2.41 34.79 -8.45
C VAL A 312 2.10 33.54 -7.64
N PHE A 313 1.66 32.49 -8.33
CA PHE A 313 1.51 31.17 -7.73
C PHE A 313 1.90 30.06 -8.70
N CYS A 314 2.14 28.86 -8.17
CA CYS A 314 2.26 27.66 -8.98
C CYS A 314 1.54 26.48 -8.31
N VAL A 315 1.13 25.51 -9.13
CA VAL A 315 0.63 24.21 -8.68
C VAL A 315 1.46 23.14 -9.37
N GLN A 316 2.42 22.58 -8.66
CA GLN A 316 3.37 21.60 -9.20
C GLN A 316 3.82 20.63 -8.13
N GLU A 317 4.58 19.61 -8.52
CA GLU A 317 5.07 18.61 -7.58
C GLU A 317 6.31 19.10 -6.82
N SER A 318 6.35 18.79 -5.53
CA SER A 318 7.53 18.91 -4.67
C SER A 318 7.95 17.53 -4.16
N PHE A 319 9.24 17.37 -3.91
CA PHE A 319 9.84 16.09 -3.58
C PHE A 319 10.61 16.16 -2.26
N ARG A 320 10.40 15.19 -1.37
CA ARG A 320 11.09 15.09 -0.07
C ARG A 320 11.61 13.68 0.16
N ALA A 321 12.93 13.53 0.23
CA ALA A 321 13.64 12.29 0.54
C ALA A 321 13.81 12.09 2.06
N GLU A 322 12.74 12.30 2.83
CA GLU A 322 12.75 12.09 4.28
C GLU A 322 12.62 10.61 4.62
N ASN A 323 13.51 10.10 5.49
CA ASN A 323 13.45 8.75 6.05
C ASN A 323 12.47 8.64 7.24
N SER A 324 11.36 9.40 7.19
CA SER A 324 10.35 9.44 8.24
C SER A 324 9.04 8.81 7.76
N HIS A 325 8.44 8.00 8.63
CA HIS A 325 7.26 7.21 8.31
C HIS A 325 6.04 7.64 9.12
N THR A 326 5.66 8.91 9.01
CA THR A 326 4.44 9.41 9.67
C THR A 326 3.26 9.43 8.70
N ARG A 327 2.06 9.73 9.21
CA ARG A 327 0.81 9.74 8.43
C ARG A 327 0.69 10.94 7.49
N ARG A 328 1.67 11.85 7.48
CA ARG A 328 1.65 13.09 6.68
C ARG A 328 2.79 13.23 5.67
N HIS A 329 3.85 12.42 5.69
CA HIS A 329 4.98 12.65 4.79
C HIS A 329 4.83 11.84 3.48
N LEU A 330 4.76 12.56 2.36
CA LEU A 330 4.79 12.01 1.00
C LEU A 330 6.12 12.38 0.35
N SER A 331 6.71 11.44 -0.39
CA SER A 331 7.97 11.68 -1.12
C SER A 331 7.77 12.53 -2.38
N GLU A 332 6.56 12.53 -2.94
CA GLU A 332 6.09 13.41 -4.02
C GLU A 332 4.67 13.87 -3.62
N TYR A 333 4.43 15.18 -3.70
CA TYR A 333 3.13 15.77 -3.38
C TYR A 333 2.87 17.02 -4.21
N THR A 334 1.59 17.28 -4.52
CA THR A 334 1.21 18.48 -5.24
C THR A 334 1.27 19.67 -4.29
N HIS A 335 2.28 20.50 -4.50
CA HIS A 335 2.55 21.70 -3.73
C HIS A 335 1.93 22.91 -4.44
N LEU A 336 0.98 23.56 -3.76
CA LEU A 336 0.47 24.85 -4.17
C LEU A 336 1.27 25.92 -3.43
N GLU A 337 2.05 26.70 -4.16
CA GLU A 337 2.90 27.74 -3.60
C GLU A 337 2.50 29.10 -4.18
N ALA A 338 2.50 30.15 -3.36
CA ALA A 338 2.26 31.51 -3.80
C ALA A 338 3.20 32.48 -3.10
N GLU A 339 3.59 33.53 -3.82
CA GLU A 339 4.48 34.58 -3.33
C GLU A 339 3.91 35.95 -3.71
N LEU A 340 3.95 36.88 -2.76
CA LEU A 340 3.30 38.18 -2.84
C LEU A 340 4.28 39.31 -2.55
N ALA A 341 4.17 40.39 -3.30
CA ALA A 341 5.03 41.57 -3.18
C ALA A 341 4.33 42.72 -2.44
N PHE A 342 5.11 43.56 -1.76
CA PHE A 342 4.66 44.76 -1.04
C PHE A 342 3.65 44.49 0.08
N ILE A 343 3.83 43.39 0.79
CA ILE A 343 2.95 42.96 1.89
C ILE A 343 3.64 43.02 3.25
N THR A 344 2.84 43.07 4.32
CA THR A 344 3.28 42.84 5.71
C THR A 344 2.95 41.41 6.13
N PHE A 345 3.49 40.98 7.29
CA PHE A 345 3.19 39.65 7.83
C PHE A 345 1.70 39.45 8.16
N ASN A 346 0.97 40.51 8.53
CA ASN A 346 -0.47 40.44 8.73
C ASN A 346 -1.22 40.23 7.42
N ASP A 347 -0.79 40.92 6.35
CA ASP A 347 -1.38 40.76 5.02
C ASP A 347 -1.18 39.32 4.50
N LEU A 348 -0.02 38.70 4.78
CA LEU A 348 0.24 37.29 4.44
C LEU A 348 -0.78 36.35 5.10
N MET A 349 -0.96 36.45 6.42
CA MET A 349 -1.92 35.61 7.15
C MET A 349 -3.36 35.86 6.69
N ASP A 350 -3.75 37.11 6.45
CA ASP A 350 -5.09 37.47 5.95
C ASP A 350 -5.31 36.96 4.52
N HIS A 351 -4.27 36.98 3.67
CA HIS A 351 -4.31 36.40 2.34
C HIS A 351 -4.51 34.88 2.40
N ILE A 352 -3.71 34.17 3.19
CA ILE A 352 -3.82 32.71 3.38
C ILE A 352 -5.24 32.34 3.87
N GLU A 353 -5.73 33.03 4.91
CA GLU A 353 -7.09 32.83 5.42
C GLU A 353 -8.11 33.02 4.28
N GLY A 354 -8.01 34.14 3.56
CA GLY A 354 -8.89 34.49 2.47
C GLY A 354 -8.93 33.43 1.37
N VAL A 355 -7.78 32.92 0.94
CA VAL A 355 -7.68 31.91 -0.13
C VAL A 355 -8.31 30.59 0.31
N ILE A 356 -8.00 30.10 1.51
CA ILE A 356 -8.56 28.85 2.05
C ILE A 356 -10.08 28.97 2.17
N CYS A 357 -10.53 30.07 2.77
CA CYS A 357 -11.93 30.35 3.00
C CYS A 357 -12.77 30.47 1.72
N ASP A 358 -12.27 31.20 0.71
CA ASP A 358 -12.94 31.38 -0.57
C ASP A 358 -12.95 30.08 -1.39
N THR A 359 -11.88 29.29 -1.30
CA THR A 359 -11.80 27.95 -1.93
C THR A 359 -12.88 27.00 -1.37
N VAL A 360 -13.04 26.97 -0.04
CA VAL A 360 -14.11 26.19 0.62
C VAL A 360 -15.49 26.70 0.20
N ASP A 361 -15.68 28.01 0.06
CA ASP A 361 -16.95 28.58 -0.37
C ASP A 361 -17.32 28.17 -1.78
N ILE A 362 -16.39 28.30 -2.73
CA ILE A 362 -16.60 27.87 -4.13
C ILE A 362 -16.96 26.38 -4.20
N LEU A 363 -16.31 25.53 -3.39
CA LEU A 363 -16.63 24.11 -3.32
C LEU A 363 -18.03 23.82 -2.77
N LEU A 364 -18.48 24.56 -1.77
CA LEU A 364 -19.80 24.37 -1.15
C LEU A 364 -20.94 24.98 -2.00
N GLU A 365 -20.66 26.02 -2.78
CA GLU A 365 -21.62 26.64 -3.70
C GLU A 365 -21.92 25.75 -4.90
N SER A 366 -20.94 24.98 -5.37
CA SER A 366 -21.12 24.01 -6.45
C SER A 366 -21.84 22.74 -5.95
N PRO A 367 -23.06 22.42 -6.47
CA PRO A 367 -23.84 21.30 -5.98
C PRO A 367 -23.14 19.94 -6.12
N SER A 368 -22.27 19.79 -7.11
CA SER A 368 -21.54 18.55 -7.38
C SER A 368 -20.45 18.31 -6.32
N SER A 369 -19.62 19.31 -6.02
CA SER A 369 -18.58 19.23 -5.00
C SER A 369 -19.16 19.19 -3.59
N ALA A 370 -20.23 19.96 -3.31
CA ALA A 370 -20.92 19.90 -2.03
C ALA A 370 -21.50 18.50 -1.75
N ALA A 371 -22.05 17.83 -2.77
CA ALA A 371 -22.52 16.45 -2.65
C ALA A 371 -21.37 15.47 -2.37
N LEU A 372 -20.20 15.65 -2.99
CA LEU A 372 -18.99 14.85 -2.73
C LEU A 372 -18.47 15.06 -1.30
N ILE A 373 -18.38 16.30 -0.83
CA ILE A 373 -17.98 16.62 0.54
C ILE A 373 -18.96 15.97 1.52
N LYS A 374 -20.27 16.10 1.30
CA LYS A 374 -21.27 15.48 2.18
C LYS A 374 -21.20 13.94 2.17
N GLN A 375 -20.87 13.33 1.04
CA GLN A 375 -20.68 11.88 0.93
C GLN A 375 -19.46 11.41 1.73
N LEU A 376 -18.34 12.14 1.64
CA LEU A 376 -17.07 11.76 2.25
C LEU A 376 -16.99 12.17 3.73
N ASN A 377 -17.49 13.35 4.05
CA ASN A 377 -17.53 13.93 5.39
C ASN A 377 -18.91 14.56 5.69
N PRO A 378 -19.90 13.76 6.12
CA PRO A 378 -21.26 14.23 6.41
C PRO A 378 -21.36 15.31 7.50
N ASN A 379 -20.35 15.39 8.37
CA ASN A 379 -20.28 16.31 9.50
C ASN A 379 -19.37 17.51 9.22
N PHE A 380 -18.95 17.71 7.96
CA PHE A 380 -18.10 18.84 7.61
C PHE A 380 -18.76 20.16 7.99
N THR A 381 -18.01 21.00 8.68
CA THR A 381 -18.42 22.36 9.04
C THR A 381 -17.46 23.35 8.41
N LYS A 382 -18.02 24.40 7.81
CA LYS A 382 -17.21 25.48 7.25
C LYS A 382 -16.42 26.14 8.38
N PRO A 383 -15.11 26.39 8.21
CA PRO A 383 -14.31 27.03 9.25
C PRO A 383 -14.84 28.43 9.58
N ALA A 384 -14.90 28.75 10.87
CA ALA A 384 -15.27 30.08 11.35
C ALA A 384 -14.17 31.10 11.01
N ARG A 385 -14.57 32.35 10.78
CA ARG A 385 -13.67 33.48 10.49
C ARG A 385 -13.81 34.55 11.58
N PRO A 386 -12.74 35.29 11.92
CA PRO A 386 -11.35 35.08 11.49
C PRO A 386 -10.74 33.82 12.12
N PHE A 387 -9.65 33.31 11.53
CA PHE A 387 -8.88 32.22 12.12
C PHE A 387 -8.19 32.70 13.40
N ARG A 388 -8.04 31.80 14.37
CA ARG A 388 -7.34 32.13 15.60
C ARG A 388 -5.86 32.32 15.29
N ARG A 389 -5.24 33.34 15.87
CA ARG A 389 -3.78 33.53 15.84
C ARG A 389 -3.22 33.20 17.21
N LEU A 390 -2.23 32.33 17.28
CA LEU A 390 -1.57 31.88 18.50
C LEU A 390 -0.06 32.00 18.31
N SER A 391 0.63 32.75 19.17
CA SER A 391 2.10 32.82 19.08
C SER A 391 2.69 31.48 19.51
N TYR A 392 3.87 31.14 19.00
CA TYR A 392 4.62 29.96 19.43
C TYR A 392 4.80 29.92 20.95
N VAL A 393 5.16 31.05 21.56
CA VAL A 393 5.34 31.16 23.02
C VAL A 393 4.05 30.88 23.78
N ASP A 394 2.92 31.40 23.30
CA ASP A 394 1.61 31.12 23.89
C ASP A 394 1.18 29.66 23.67
N ALA A 395 1.57 29.04 22.55
CA ALA A 395 1.30 27.62 22.28
C ALA A 395 2.08 26.71 23.23
N ILE A 396 3.37 26.98 23.48
CA ILE A 396 4.18 26.26 24.49
C ILE A 396 3.51 26.33 25.86
N LYS A 397 3.11 27.55 26.27
CA LYS A 397 2.38 27.75 27.53
C LYS A 397 1.07 26.96 27.55
N TRP A 398 0.30 27.01 26.46
CA TRP A 398 -0.96 26.29 26.34
C TRP A 398 -0.78 24.78 26.46
N LEU A 399 0.23 24.21 25.79
CA LEU A 399 0.55 22.77 25.85
C LEU A 399 0.85 22.33 27.29
N ASN A 400 1.68 23.08 28.01
CA ASN A 400 2.04 22.79 29.39
C ASN A 400 0.84 22.92 30.34
N GLU A 401 0.01 23.97 30.18
CA GLU A 401 -1.22 24.15 30.98
C GLU A 401 -2.24 23.00 30.78
N HIS A 402 -2.21 22.32 29.62
CA HIS A 402 -3.08 21.19 29.30
C HIS A 402 -2.41 19.82 29.54
N GLY A 403 -1.21 19.80 30.13
CA GLY A 403 -0.49 18.56 30.44
C GLY A 403 -0.11 17.76 29.20
N ILE A 404 0.15 18.44 28.08
CA ILE A 404 0.65 17.84 26.85
C ILE A 404 2.17 17.93 26.90
N GLN A 405 2.82 16.78 27.00
CA GLN A 405 4.28 16.63 27.12
C GLN A 405 4.85 15.99 25.84
N HIS A 406 6.15 16.15 25.63
CA HIS A 406 6.90 15.49 24.56
C HIS A 406 8.00 14.57 25.12
N GLU A 407 8.54 13.71 24.26
CA GLU A 407 9.65 12.83 24.62
C GLU A 407 10.93 13.64 24.76
N ALA A 408 11.69 13.44 25.84
CA ALA A 408 12.97 14.12 26.02
C ALA A 408 13.98 13.62 24.98
N GLU A 409 14.66 14.53 24.32
CA GLU A 409 15.66 14.21 23.30
C GLU A 409 17.06 14.60 23.77
N ASP A 410 18.08 13.87 23.30
CA ASP A 410 19.47 14.27 23.45
C ASP A 410 19.88 15.33 22.42
N THR A 411 21.13 15.80 22.48
CA THR A 411 21.65 16.81 21.55
C THR A 411 21.68 16.39 20.08
N GLU A 412 21.43 15.11 19.79
CA GLU A 412 21.37 14.53 18.45
C GLU A 412 19.92 14.19 18.03
N GLY A 413 18.92 14.55 18.85
CA GLY A 413 17.50 14.28 18.58
C GLY A 413 17.06 12.85 18.90
N ASN A 414 17.84 12.07 19.66
CA ASN A 414 17.45 10.73 20.06
C ASN A 414 16.65 10.73 21.35
N VAL A 415 15.58 9.91 21.38
CA VAL A 415 14.71 9.77 22.56
C VAL A 415 15.46 9.22 23.76
N ILE A 416 15.51 10.01 24.83
CA ILE A 416 16.04 9.66 26.13
C ILE A 416 15.05 8.74 26.84
N LYS A 417 15.54 7.55 27.22
CA LYS A 417 14.75 6.55 27.94
C LYS A 417 14.97 6.64 29.45
N ASP A 418 13.93 6.35 30.21
CA ASP A 418 13.98 6.21 31.67
C ASP A 418 14.66 4.88 32.09
N GLU A 419 14.85 4.70 33.40
CA GLU A 419 15.46 3.48 33.98
C GLU A 419 14.69 2.18 33.66
N GLN A 420 13.45 2.29 33.18
CA GLN A 420 12.59 1.17 32.77
C GLN A 420 12.55 0.96 31.25
N GLY A 421 13.27 1.79 30.47
CA GLY A 421 13.36 1.70 29.03
C GLY A 421 12.23 2.39 28.26
N ASN A 422 11.37 3.17 28.92
CA ASN A 422 10.31 3.97 28.28
C ASN A 422 10.81 5.37 27.94
N ALA A 423 10.20 6.03 26.95
CA ALA A 423 10.52 7.42 26.63
C ALA A 423 10.23 8.34 27.83
N LYS A 424 11.21 9.16 28.23
CA LYS A 424 11.06 10.10 29.33
C LYS A 424 10.26 11.30 28.84
N MET A 425 9.06 11.53 29.39
CA MET A 425 8.22 12.67 29.01
C MET A 425 8.63 13.95 29.77
N VAL A 426 8.70 15.08 29.09
CA VAL A 426 9.03 16.41 29.64
C VAL A 426 8.07 17.50 29.15
N GLU A 427 7.96 18.58 29.91
CA GLU A 427 7.22 19.79 29.49
C GLU A 427 7.93 20.49 28.34
N HIS A 428 7.17 21.21 27.52
CA HIS A 428 7.72 21.98 26.42
C HIS A 428 8.41 23.26 26.93
N ALA A 429 9.56 23.59 26.35
CA ALA A 429 10.30 24.82 26.56
C ALA A 429 10.33 25.66 25.27
N VAL A 430 10.58 26.97 25.43
CA VAL A 430 10.84 27.85 24.29
C VAL A 430 12.15 27.40 23.64
N GLY A 431 12.13 27.13 22.35
CA GLY A 431 13.23 26.52 21.60
C GLY A 431 12.98 25.06 21.20
N ASP A 432 11.98 24.39 21.80
CA ASP A 432 11.58 23.05 21.40
C ASP A 432 10.72 23.09 20.13
N ASP A 433 10.91 22.13 19.23
CA ASP A 433 9.98 21.93 18.12
C ASP A 433 8.65 21.34 18.63
N ILE A 434 7.53 21.82 18.07
CA ILE A 434 6.19 21.32 18.42
C ILE A 434 5.83 20.21 17.43
N ALA A 435 6.24 18.99 17.76
CA ALA A 435 6.04 17.83 16.91
C ALA A 435 4.56 17.56 16.58
N GLU A 436 4.37 16.80 15.49
CA GLU A 436 3.09 16.45 14.86
C GLU A 436 1.95 16.11 15.84
N ALA A 437 2.25 15.31 16.86
CA ALA A 437 1.28 14.80 17.81
C ALA A 437 0.78 15.87 18.79
N ALA A 438 1.68 16.72 19.29
CA ALA A 438 1.34 17.82 20.19
C ALA A 438 0.54 18.90 19.46
N GLU A 439 0.97 19.26 18.24
CA GLU A 439 0.28 20.19 17.35
C GLU A 439 -1.17 19.76 17.09
N ARG A 440 -1.37 18.50 16.64
CA ARG A 440 -2.72 17.95 16.39
C ARG A 440 -3.57 17.97 17.64
N ARG A 441 -3.03 17.50 18.76
CA ARG A 441 -3.78 17.43 20.01
C ARG A 441 -4.23 18.82 20.46
N MET A 442 -3.36 19.82 20.36
CA MET A 442 -3.72 21.21 20.62
C MET A 442 -4.84 21.67 19.69
N THR A 443 -4.64 21.53 18.37
CA THR A 443 -5.58 22.02 17.36
C THR A 443 -6.96 21.35 17.48
N ASP A 444 -7.00 20.05 17.78
CA ASP A 444 -8.22 19.28 17.98
C ASP A 444 -9.00 19.74 19.24
N ILE A 445 -8.29 20.01 20.34
CA ILE A 445 -8.90 20.54 21.56
C ILE A 445 -9.42 21.97 21.34
N LEU A 446 -8.68 22.80 20.60
CA LEU A 446 -9.09 24.16 20.25
C LEU A 446 -10.28 24.18 19.26
N GLY A 447 -10.45 23.11 18.47
CA GLY A 447 -11.61 22.88 17.60
C GLY A 447 -11.82 23.91 16.49
N THR A 448 -10.81 24.73 16.20
CA THR A 448 -10.85 25.82 15.22
C THR A 448 -9.53 25.91 14.46
N PRO A 449 -9.51 26.48 13.24
CA PRO A 449 -8.25 26.76 12.53
C PRO A 449 -7.38 27.74 13.32
N VAL A 450 -6.08 27.46 13.38
CA VAL A 450 -5.09 28.26 14.12
C VAL A 450 -3.91 28.61 13.23
N PHE A 451 -3.62 29.90 13.07
CA PHE A 451 -2.29 30.35 12.68
C PHE A 451 -1.38 30.30 13.89
N LEU A 452 -0.51 29.30 13.92
CA LEU A 452 0.61 29.26 14.85
C LEU A 452 1.73 30.10 14.25
N TYR A 453 2.21 31.13 14.94
CA TYR A 453 3.15 32.09 14.35
C TYR A 453 4.28 32.48 15.29
N GLY A 454 5.36 33.06 14.74
CA GLY A 454 6.45 33.59 15.53
C GLY A 454 7.40 32.51 16.04
N PHE A 455 7.86 31.62 15.16
CA PHE A 455 8.76 30.53 15.54
C PHE A 455 10.21 31.01 15.75
N PRO A 456 10.98 30.39 16.66
CA PRO A 456 12.41 30.63 16.79
C PRO A 456 13.16 30.42 15.46
N ALA A 457 14.12 31.29 15.16
CA ALA A 457 14.84 31.31 13.89
C ALA A 457 15.70 30.05 13.66
N GLU A 458 16.21 29.45 14.74
CA GLU A 458 16.99 28.22 14.73
C GLU A 458 16.18 26.97 14.38
N LEU A 459 14.84 27.02 14.49
CA LEU A 459 13.94 25.93 14.11
C LEU A 459 13.41 26.06 12.68
N LYS A 460 13.71 27.16 12.00
CA LYS A 460 13.08 27.52 10.73
C LYS A 460 14.12 27.79 9.63
N ALA A 461 13.65 27.79 8.39
CA ALA A 461 14.52 27.94 7.22
C ALA A 461 15.24 29.30 7.19
N PHE A 462 16.41 29.31 6.57
CA PHE A 462 17.33 30.44 6.62
C PHE A 462 16.83 31.73 5.98
N TYR A 463 15.89 31.62 5.05
CA TYR A 463 15.34 32.72 4.26
C TYR A 463 14.26 33.53 5.00
N MET A 464 13.80 33.06 6.17
CA MET A 464 12.69 33.66 6.89
C MET A 464 13.11 34.96 7.59
N LYS A 465 12.29 36.01 7.42
CA LYS A 465 12.52 37.32 8.03
C LYS A 465 12.31 37.26 9.55
N LYS A 466 13.08 38.03 10.31
CA LYS A 466 12.95 38.14 11.76
C LYS A 466 11.88 39.15 12.16
N ILE A 467 11.22 38.91 13.29
CA ILE A 467 10.32 39.89 13.91
C ILE A 467 11.18 41.06 14.46
N PRO A 468 10.92 42.32 14.07
CA PRO A 468 11.68 43.46 14.59
C PRO A 468 11.44 43.66 16.10
N GLY A 469 12.51 43.73 16.90
CA GLY A 469 12.46 44.19 18.29
C GLY A 469 11.90 43.20 19.33
N GLU A 470 11.33 42.07 18.92
CA GLU A 470 10.89 41.01 19.83
C GLU A 470 11.93 39.89 19.91
N GLY A 471 12.97 40.13 20.72
CA GLY A 471 13.74 39.08 21.36
C GLY A 471 13.39 39.07 22.83
N SER A 472 12.38 38.30 23.25
CA SER A 472 12.13 38.11 24.68
C SER A 472 13.15 37.11 25.24
N GLY A 473 14.39 37.54 25.44
CA GLY A 473 15.45 36.72 26.03
C GLY A 473 16.47 36.16 25.03
N GLU A 474 16.72 34.85 25.09
CA GLU A 474 17.80 34.12 24.40
C GLU A 474 17.52 33.83 22.92
N HIS A 475 16.25 33.84 22.49
CA HIS A 475 15.83 33.43 21.15
C HIS A 475 15.41 34.61 20.27
N VAL A 476 15.59 34.45 18.96
CA VAL A 476 15.16 35.40 17.93
C VAL A 476 14.02 34.78 17.14
N PHE A 477 12.88 35.46 17.05
CA PHE A 477 11.68 34.94 16.38
C PHE A 477 11.55 35.42 14.94
N THR A 478 10.84 34.64 14.12
CA THR A 478 10.63 34.89 12.68
C THR A 478 9.20 35.30 12.37
N GLU A 479 9.01 36.12 11.34
CA GLU A 479 7.71 36.43 10.72
C GLU A 479 7.23 35.21 9.89
N SER A 480 7.05 34.08 10.58
CA SER A 480 6.61 32.80 10.03
C SER A 480 5.28 32.37 10.65
N CYS A 481 4.44 31.70 9.85
CA CYS A 481 3.17 31.16 10.29
C CYS A 481 2.91 29.78 9.66
N ASP A 482 2.36 28.89 10.48
CA ASP A 482 1.83 27.61 10.06
C ASP A 482 0.31 27.62 10.30
N LEU A 483 -0.49 27.22 9.29
CA LEU A 483 -1.94 27.10 9.43
C LEU A 483 -2.31 25.67 9.83
N LEU A 484 -2.81 25.54 11.05
CA LEU A 484 -3.23 24.28 11.64
C LEU A 484 -4.74 24.09 11.52
N MET A 485 -5.17 22.92 11.05
CA MET A 485 -6.58 22.53 10.89
C MET A 485 -6.96 21.37 11.81
N PRO A 486 -8.11 21.42 12.51
CA PRO A 486 -8.59 20.30 13.31
C PRO A 486 -8.69 18.99 12.49
N GLY A 487 -8.27 17.88 13.10
CA GLY A 487 -8.20 16.54 12.52
C GLY A 487 -6.95 16.27 11.67
N VAL A 488 -6.25 17.32 11.22
CA VAL A 488 -5.11 17.21 10.29
C VAL A 488 -3.81 17.79 10.87
N GLY A 489 -3.86 18.90 11.61
CA GLY A 489 -2.67 19.68 11.96
C GLY A 489 -2.28 20.65 10.84
N GLU A 490 -1.00 20.93 10.69
CA GLU A 490 -0.45 21.80 9.63
C GLU A 490 -0.93 21.42 8.22
N ILE A 491 -1.41 22.43 7.49
CA ILE A 491 -1.76 22.36 6.07
C ILE A 491 -1.10 23.44 5.20
N VAL A 492 -0.59 24.51 5.81
CA VAL A 492 0.13 25.61 5.15
C VAL A 492 1.32 25.99 6.01
N GLY A 493 2.49 26.13 5.41
CA GLY A 493 3.64 26.80 6.01
C GLY A 493 3.99 28.06 5.21
N GLY A 494 4.26 29.18 5.88
CA GLY A 494 4.55 30.44 5.22
C GLY A 494 5.41 31.38 6.04
N SER A 495 6.03 32.36 5.37
CA SER A 495 6.81 33.39 6.04
C SER A 495 6.95 34.65 5.20
N MET A 496 7.30 35.75 5.86
CA MET A 496 7.98 36.88 5.21
C MET A 496 9.42 36.49 4.89
N ARG A 497 9.99 37.09 3.84
CA ARG A 497 11.35 36.78 3.36
C ARG A 497 12.34 37.87 3.73
N ILE A 498 13.60 37.51 3.95
CA ILE A 498 14.67 38.48 4.20
C ILE A 498 14.80 39.40 2.98
N ALA A 499 14.57 40.70 3.15
CA ALA A 499 14.67 41.70 2.07
C ALA A 499 16.05 42.40 2.01
N ASP A 500 16.87 42.26 3.07
CA ASP A 500 18.19 42.86 3.17
C ASP A 500 19.31 41.93 2.66
N MET A 501 20.23 42.48 1.88
CA MET A 501 21.33 41.71 1.28
C MET A 501 22.34 41.22 2.32
N GLU A 502 22.70 42.06 3.30
CA GLU A 502 23.71 41.68 4.30
C GLU A 502 23.17 40.60 5.24
N GLU A 503 21.91 40.73 5.63
CA GLU A 503 21.21 39.71 6.41
C GLU A 503 21.10 38.37 5.66
N LEU A 504 20.77 38.40 4.37
CA LEU A 504 20.67 37.18 3.56
C LEU A 504 22.03 36.48 3.42
N LEU A 505 23.10 37.23 3.16
CA LEU A 505 24.46 36.68 3.09
C LEU A 505 24.93 36.13 4.45
N ALA A 506 24.52 36.77 5.55
CA ALA A 506 24.78 36.25 6.89
C ALA A 506 24.03 34.94 7.15
N ALA A 507 22.80 34.79 6.64
CA ALA A 507 22.03 33.55 6.73
C ALA A 507 22.70 32.41 5.92
N TYR A 508 23.13 32.66 4.68
CA TYR A 508 23.92 31.71 3.89
C TYR A 508 25.14 31.20 4.67
N LYS A 509 25.90 32.14 5.26
CA LYS A 509 27.08 31.82 6.05
C LYS A 509 26.76 30.98 7.29
N ARG A 510 25.64 31.27 7.98
CA ARG A 510 25.20 30.54 9.17
C ARG A 510 24.89 29.08 8.85
N GLU A 511 24.19 28.83 7.76
CA GLU A 511 23.82 27.47 7.33
C GLU A 511 24.95 26.72 6.59
N GLY A 512 26.09 27.37 6.36
CA GLY A 512 27.18 26.79 5.57
C GLY A 512 26.82 26.59 4.09
N ILE A 513 25.90 27.39 3.55
CA ILE A 513 25.44 27.32 2.16
C ILE A 513 26.28 28.28 1.31
N GLU A 514 26.80 27.78 0.19
CA GLU A 514 27.57 28.58 -0.76
C GLU A 514 26.63 29.47 -1.59
N PRO A 515 26.78 30.81 -1.55
CA PRO A 515 25.79 31.71 -2.17
C PRO A 515 25.93 31.86 -3.69
N SER A 516 27.07 31.50 -4.31
CA SER A 516 27.29 31.70 -5.75
C SER A 516 26.26 31.04 -6.68
N PRO A 517 25.70 29.83 -6.41
CA PRO A 517 24.69 29.22 -7.26
C PRO A 517 23.32 29.91 -7.11
N TYR A 518 23.17 30.72 -6.06
CA TYR A 518 21.99 31.53 -5.74
C TYR A 518 22.15 33.00 -6.19
N TYR A 519 23.05 33.29 -7.14
CA TYR A 519 23.26 34.67 -7.63
C TYR A 519 21.95 35.34 -8.07
N TRP A 520 21.08 34.60 -8.76
CA TRP A 520 19.78 35.08 -9.22
C TRP A 520 18.80 35.36 -8.08
N PHE A 521 18.97 34.69 -6.94
CA PHE A 521 18.15 34.88 -5.73
C PHE A 521 18.64 36.08 -4.90
N THR A 522 19.96 36.20 -4.74
CA THR A 522 20.58 37.35 -4.05
C THR A 522 20.42 38.64 -4.85
N ASP A 523 20.43 38.57 -6.18
CA ASP A 523 20.19 39.73 -7.05
C ASP A 523 18.81 40.38 -6.81
N GLN A 524 17.80 39.63 -6.33
CA GLN A 524 16.51 40.19 -5.95
C GLN A 524 16.63 41.25 -4.83
N ARG A 525 17.62 41.09 -3.94
CA ARG A 525 17.88 42.02 -2.83
C ARG A 525 18.70 43.24 -3.26
N LYS A 526 19.26 43.19 -4.47
CA LYS A 526 20.10 44.26 -5.04
C LYS A 526 19.33 45.14 -6.01
N TYR A 527 18.55 44.54 -6.92
CA TYR A 527 17.88 45.24 -8.01
C TYR A 527 16.41 45.56 -7.68
N GLY A 528 16.21 46.45 -6.70
CA GLY A 528 14.87 46.91 -6.32
C GLY A 528 14.14 45.93 -5.39
N THR A 529 14.76 45.62 -4.26
CA THR A 529 14.16 44.77 -3.21
C THR A 529 12.83 45.35 -2.72
N SER A 530 11.94 44.48 -2.25
CA SER A 530 10.65 44.83 -1.65
C SER A 530 10.39 43.97 -0.43
N GLU A 531 9.53 44.45 0.46
CA GLU A 531 8.92 43.59 1.47
C GLU A 531 8.00 42.57 0.78
N HIS A 532 8.20 41.28 1.04
CA HIS A 532 7.47 40.21 0.38
C HIS A 532 7.43 38.96 1.26
N GLY A 533 6.46 38.10 0.97
CA GLY A 533 6.24 36.86 1.69
C GLY A 533 5.39 35.90 0.88
N GLY A 534 5.37 34.66 1.32
CA GLY A 534 4.63 33.61 0.63
C GLY A 534 4.43 32.39 1.48
N TYR A 535 3.83 31.38 0.87
CA TYR A 535 3.42 30.17 1.55
C TYR A 535 3.33 28.99 0.60
N GLY A 536 3.47 27.80 1.18
CA GLY A 536 3.26 26.51 0.53
C GLY A 536 2.14 25.74 1.21
N LEU A 537 1.27 25.12 0.41
CA LEU A 537 0.17 24.27 0.83
C LEU A 537 0.28 22.89 0.18
N GLY A 538 0.30 21.84 1.00
CA GLY A 538 0.14 20.46 0.52
C GLY A 538 -1.33 20.18 0.21
N VAL A 539 -1.68 20.03 -1.08
CA VAL A 539 -3.07 19.89 -1.54
C VAL A 539 -3.77 18.68 -0.91
N GLU A 540 -3.02 17.60 -0.69
CA GLU A 540 -3.49 16.37 -0.07
C GLU A 540 -3.99 16.57 1.37
N PHE A 541 -3.36 17.47 2.14
CA PHE A 541 -3.73 17.69 3.55
C PHE A 541 -5.04 18.46 3.68
N LEU A 542 -5.23 19.49 2.85
CA LEU A 542 -6.52 20.18 2.81
C LEU A 542 -7.62 19.24 2.30
N LEU A 543 -7.34 18.43 1.27
CA LEU A 543 -8.27 17.40 0.81
C LEU A 543 -8.64 16.41 1.93
N GLY A 544 -7.65 16.00 2.73
CA GLY A 544 -7.85 15.16 3.92
C GLY A 544 -8.80 15.79 4.94
N SER A 545 -8.66 17.10 5.20
CA SER A 545 -9.56 17.84 6.10
C SER A 545 -11.01 17.90 5.58
N LEU A 546 -11.19 18.06 4.26
CA LEU A 546 -12.51 18.14 3.63
C LEU A 546 -13.22 16.79 3.60
N ALA A 547 -12.48 15.71 3.32
CA ALA A 547 -13.02 14.38 3.09
C ALA A 547 -12.96 13.45 4.32
N LEU A 548 -12.44 13.92 5.47
CA LEU A 548 -12.15 13.13 6.67
C LEU A 548 -11.35 11.85 6.34
N LEU A 549 -10.40 11.98 5.42
CA LEU A 549 -9.50 10.90 5.05
C LEU A 549 -8.25 11.03 5.89
N HIS A 550 -7.96 10.01 6.70
CA HIS A 550 -6.57 9.76 7.03
C HIS A 550 -5.89 9.28 5.74
N PRO A 551 -4.82 9.94 5.26
CA PRO A 551 -4.08 9.43 4.11
C PRO A 551 -3.72 7.97 4.40
N PRO A 552 -4.14 7.00 3.57
CA PRO A 552 -3.61 5.66 3.71
C PRO A 552 -2.12 5.71 3.35
N SER A 553 -1.30 5.33 4.32
CA SER A 553 0.07 4.82 4.24
C SER A 553 0.90 5.10 2.97
N ARG A 554 2.10 5.66 3.20
CA ARG A 554 3.39 5.41 2.52
C ARG A 554 3.27 4.93 1.07
N ALA A 555 3.13 5.88 0.17
CA ALA A 555 3.68 5.88 -1.18
C ALA A 555 2.77 6.72 -2.08
N TYR A 556 3.41 7.54 -2.90
CA TYR A 556 2.78 7.94 -4.14
C TYR A 556 2.50 6.65 -4.93
N ILE A 557 1.22 6.29 -5.00
CA ILE A 557 0.74 5.39 -6.03
C ILE A 557 0.52 6.29 -7.24
N ASP A 558 1.28 6.06 -8.30
CA ASP A 558 0.94 6.63 -9.59
C ASP A 558 -0.54 6.28 -9.87
N PRO A 559 -1.45 7.26 -9.95
CA PRO A 559 -2.88 6.99 -10.09
C PRO A 559 -3.24 6.31 -11.42
N TRP A 560 -2.29 6.22 -12.35
CA TRP A 560 -2.41 5.62 -13.67
C TRP A 560 -1.70 4.26 -13.80
N THR A 561 -0.53 4.09 -13.19
CA THR A 561 0.23 2.82 -13.29
C THR A 561 0.04 1.89 -12.10
N GLY A 562 -0.32 2.41 -10.93
CA GLY A 562 -0.35 1.64 -9.69
C GLY A 562 1.04 1.39 -9.10
N ASP A 563 2.10 1.92 -9.72
CA ASP A 563 3.47 1.70 -9.27
C ASP A 563 3.80 2.61 -8.08
N LEU A 564 4.49 2.04 -7.09
CA LEU A 564 5.16 2.78 -6.04
C LEU A 564 6.49 3.32 -6.58
N PHE A 565 6.62 4.65 -6.70
CA PHE A 565 7.94 5.27 -6.85
C PHE A 565 8.59 5.39 -5.47
N GLY A 566 9.49 4.46 -5.17
CA GLY A 566 10.26 4.44 -3.94
C GLY A 566 10.99 3.11 -3.79
N GLU A 567 12.13 2.97 -4.47
CA GLU A 567 13.07 1.89 -4.16
C GLU A 567 13.57 2.04 -2.72
N GLY A 568 13.63 0.93 -1.99
CA GLY A 568 14.32 0.84 -0.72
C GLY A 568 13.37 0.77 0.47
N GLY A 569 12.83 -0.43 0.70
CA GLY A 569 12.15 -0.75 1.94
C GLY A 569 12.95 -0.32 3.16
N VAL A 570 12.27 0.38 4.07
CA VAL A 570 12.64 0.46 5.48
C VAL A 570 11.36 0.29 6.28
N GLU A 571 10.87 -0.93 6.41
CA GLU A 571 9.95 -1.23 7.50
C GLU A 571 10.74 -1.16 8.82
N LYS A 572 10.52 -0.11 9.62
CA LYS A 572 11.01 -0.03 11.02
C LYS A 572 10.43 -1.11 11.94
N ASP A 573 9.43 -1.87 11.47
CA ASP A 573 8.96 -3.11 12.10
C ASP A 573 8.63 -4.12 11.00
N PRO A 574 9.27 -5.31 10.96
CA PRO A 574 8.93 -6.33 9.99
C PRO A 574 7.49 -6.81 10.25
N HIS A 575 6.57 -6.48 9.36
CA HIS A 575 5.26 -7.09 9.40
C HIS A 575 5.41 -8.58 9.05
N ILE A 576 5.11 -9.40 10.06
CA ILE A 576 5.08 -10.85 9.97
C ILE A 576 3.99 -11.23 8.97
N TYR A 577 4.37 -11.62 7.76
CA TYR A 577 3.48 -12.35 6.86
C TYR A 577 3.00 -13.62 7.56
N PRO A 578 1.70 -13.96 7.55
CA PRO A 578 1.30 -15.33 7.82
C PRO A 578 1.96 -16.21 6.75
N ALA A 579 2.80 -17.15 7.21
CA ALA A 579 3.53 -18.05 6.32
C ALA A 579 2.56 -18.70 5.32
N SER A 580 2.79 -18.53 4.03
CA SER A 580 2.28 -19.49 3.06
C SER A 580 2.98 -20.80 3.38
N HIS A 581 2.22 -21.76 3.89
CA HIS A 581 2.74 -23.10 4.11
C HIS A 581 3.04 -23.70 2.75
N ALA A 582 4.31 -23.89 2.42
CA ALA A 582 4.71 -24.82 1.37
C ALA A 582 4.10 -26.19 1.72
N GLU A 583 3.17 -26.67 0.88
CA GLU A 583 2.67 -28.03 0.96
C GLU A 583 3.85 -28.99 0.81
N GLY A 584 4.23 -29.70 1.88
CA GLY A 584 5.29 -30.70 1.74
C GLY A 584 5.78 -31.35 3.03
N VAL A 585 6.10 -30.60 4.09
CA VAL A 585 6.67 -31.22 5.32
C VAL A 585 6.41 -30.39 6.59
N HIS A 586 5.66 -30.93 7.56
CA HIS A 586 5.38 -30.29 8.86
C HIS A 586 6.25 -30.88 10.00
N GLY A 587 6.56 -30.10 11.07
CA GLY A 587 7.21 -30.60 12.29
C GLY A 587 8.34 -29.74 12.91
N GLY A 588 8.93 -30.25 14.00
CA GLY A 588 10.01 -29.64 14.79
C GLY A 588 11.42 -29.79 14.21
N VAL A 589 12.43 -29.37 15.00
CA VAL A 589 13.85 -29.68 14.73
C VAL A 589 14.06 -31.18 14.92
N ILE A 590 14.77 -31.81 13.98
CA ILE A 590 14.99 -33.27 13.97
C ILE A 590 16.34 -33.63 14.61
N MET A 591 17.35 -32.76 14.45
CA MET A 591 18.73 -33.04 14.83
C MET A 591 18.98 -32.88 16.34
N SER A 592 19.87 -33.71 16.89
CA SER A 592 20.27 -33.69 18.29
C SER A 592 21.29 -32.58 18.60
N LYS A 593 21.58 -32.38 19.90
CA LYS A 593 22.56 -31.37 20.34
C LYS A 593 23.98 -31.73 19.89
N LEU A 594 24.69 -30.77 19.32
CA LEU A 594 26.10 -30.91 18.93
C LEU A 594 27.02 -30.42 20.06
N GLY A 595 27.56 -31.35 20.86
CA GLY A 595 28.35 -31.01 22.06
C GLY A 595 29.78 -30.52 21.82
N ASN A 596 30.35 -30.72 20.62
CA ASN A 596 31.73 -30.29 20.31
C ASN A 596 31.74 -28.87 19.75
N ALA A 597 32.27 -27.91 20.52
CA ALA A 597 32.30 -26.49 20.17
C ALA A 597 33.15 -26.17 18.93
N THR A 598 34.28 -26.87 18.72
CA THR A 598 35.14 -26.66 17.55
C THR A 598 34.46 -27.14 16.27
N ALA A 599 33.84 -28.33 16.31
CA ALA A 599 33.06 -28.86 15.20
C ALA A 599 31.83 -27.97 14.89
N LYS A 600 31.16 -27.47 15.94
CA LYS A 600 30.04 -26.51 15.83
C LYS A 600 30.48 -25.22 15.12
N ALA A 601 31.63 -24.67 15.47
CA ALA A 601 32.15 -23.44 14.85
C ALA A 601 32.58 -23.65 13.39
N GLN A 602 33.20 -24.79 13.07
CA GLN A 602 33.56 -25.14 11.69
C GLN A 602 32.32 -25.35 10.82
N LEU A 603 31.33 -26.10 11.32
CA LEU A 603 30.05 -26.33 10.65
C LEU A 603 29.32 -25.00 10.39
N GLY A 604 29.30 -24.10 11.37
CA GLY A 604 28.71 -22.77 11.23
C GLY A 604 29.39 -21.95 10.13
N ARG A 605 30.72 -21.85 10.13
CA ARG A 605 31.45 -21.09 9.09
C ARG A 605 31.22 -21.65 7.68
N ALA A 606 31.24 -22.98 7.53
CA ALA A 606 31.00 -23.63 6.25
C ALA A 606 29.57 -23.37 5.74
N THR A 607 28.58 -23.43 6.64
CA THR A 607 27.17 -23.20 6.30
C THR A 607 26.93 -21.75 5.92
N TRP A 608 27.43 -20.78 6.70
CA TRP A 608 27.26 -19.37 6.35
C TRP A 608 27.92 -19.02 5.01
N LYS A 609 29.08 -19.61 4.69
CA LYS A 609 29.69 -19.46 3.37
C LYS A 609 28.78 -19.98 2.25
N LEU A 610 28.22 -21.19 2.41
CA LEU A 610 27.29 -21.76 1.44
C LEU A 610 26.06 -20.88 1.25
N LEU A 611 25.45 -20.42 2.34
CA LEU A 611 24.23 -19.62 2.29
C LEU A 611 24.47 -18.27 1.59
N HIS A 612 25.55 -17.56 1.94
CA HIS A 612 25.89 -16.28 1.29
C HIS A 612 26.22 -16.43 -0.18
N THR A 613 27.00 -17.46 -0.55
CA THR A 613 27.25 -17.75 -1.97
C THR A 613 25.98 -18.10 -2.73
N MET A 614 25.05 -18.84 -2.10
CA MET A 614 23.78 -19.21 -2.72
C MET A 614 22.88 -17.98 -2.95
N THR A 615 22.75 -17.09 -1.96
CA THR A 615 21.90 -15.90 -2.08
C THR A 615 22.45 -14.88 -3.07
N LEU A 616 23.77 -14.72 -3.14
CA LEU A 616 24.44 -13.88 -4.15
C LEU A 616 24.28 -14.40 -5.58
N ARG A 617 23.95 -15.69 -5.77
CA ARG A 617 23.70 -16.30 -7.09
C ARG A 617 22.22 -16.54 -7.36
N PHE A 618 21.33 -16.12 -6.46
CA PHE A 618 19.89 -16.16 -6.69
C PHE A 618 19.52 -15.28 -7.90
N PRO A 619 18.43 -15.55 -8.65
CA PRO A 619 18.03 -14.71 -9.77
C PRO A 619 17.66 -13.30 -9.33
N GLU A 620 18.02 -12.28 -10.13
CA GLU A 620 17.58 -10.89 -9.85
C GLU A 620 16.07 -10.76 -10.03
N ASN A 621 15.51 -11.46 -11.03
CA ASN A 621 14.08 -11.53 -11.30
C ASN A 621 13.59 -12.98 -11.20
N PRO A 622 13.40 -13.53 -9.98
CA PRO A 622 13.02 -14.92 -9.79
C PRO A 622 11.57 -15.16 -10.21
N SER A 623 11.28 -16.35 -10.73
CA SER A 623 9.94 -16.89 -10.93
C SER A 623 9.29 -17.29 -9.61
N GLN A 624 7.98 -17.52 -9.59
CA GLN A 624 7.28 -17.95 -8.37
C GLN A 624 7.80 -19.28 -7.83
N ASP A 625 8.13 -20.22 -8.71
CA ASP A 625 8.71 -21.51 -8.33
C ASP A 625 10.08 -21.34 -7.64
N GLU A 626 10.95 -20.49 -8.18
CA GLU A 626 12.25 -20.19 -7.57
C GLU A 626 12.12 -19.51 -6.20
N ARG A 627 11.11 -18.65 -6.03
CA ARG A 627 10.77 -18.06 -4.73
C ARG A 627 10.32 -19.10 -3.72
N ASP A 628 9.43 -20.00 -4.13
CA ASP A 628 8.89 -21.04 -3.27
C ASP A 628 9.96 -22.08 -2.90
N ALA A 629 10.86 -22.40 -3.84
CA ALA A 629 12.02 -23.26 -3.62
C ALA A 629 13.00 -22.65 -2.61
N PHE A 630 13.31 -21.36 -2.73
CA PHE A 630 14.16 -20.64 -1.79
C PHE A 630 13.56 -20.62 -0.38
N ASN A 631 12.28 -20.26 -0.26
CA ASN A 631 11.59 -20.24 1.02
C ASN A 631 11.57 -21.63 1.67
N SER A 632 11.26 -22.67 0.89
CA SER A 632 11.25 -24.07 1.33
C SER A 632 12.63 -24.52 1.80
N TYR A 633 13.70 -24.15 1.09
CA TYR A 633 15.08 -24.51 1.44
C TYR A 633 15.45 -24.05 2.85
N PHE A 634 15.19 -22.78 3.21
CA PHE A 634 15.55 -22.26 4.54
C PHE A 634 14.72 -22.89 5.66
N HIS A 635 13.43 -23.15 5.41
CA HIS A 635 12.59 -23.84 6.38
C HIS A 635 13.02 -25.30 6.59
N LEU A 636 13.39 -26.02 5.53
CA LEU A 636 13.92 -27.39 5.63
C LEU A 636 15.30 -27.42 6.29
N LEU A 637 16.17 -26.48 5.93
CA LEU A 637 17.48 -26.30 6.56
C LEU A 637 17.33 -26.14 8.08
N SER A 638 16.40 -25.30 8.54
CA SER A 638 16.16 -25.09 9.97
C SER A 638 15.72 -26.35 10.73
N ARG A 639 15.27 -27.40 10.05
CA ARG A 639 14.86 -28.67 10.66
C ARG A 639 15.96 -29.72 10.63
N LEU A 640 16.74 -29.73 9.54
CA LEU A 640 17.78 -30.72 9.24
C LEU A 640 19.19 -30.26 9.60
N TYR A 641 19.36 -29.03 10.10
CA TYR A 641 20.69 -28.51 10.43
C TYR A 641 21.35 -29.34 11.55
N PRO A 642 22.58 -29.88 11.36
CA PRO A 642 23.15 -30.90 12.26
C PRO A 642 23.38 -30.48 13.72
N CYS A 643 23.38 -29.17 14.01
CA CYS A 643 23.39 -28.65 15.37
C CYS A 643 21.95 -28.35 15.80
N GLY A 644 21.32 -29.25 16.57
CA GLY A 644 19.92 -29.12 16.99
C GLY A 644 19.61 -27.82 17.76
N GLU A 645 20.52 -27.37 18.64
CA GLU A 645 20.37 -26.09 19.34
C GLU A 645 20.44 -24.88 18.39
N CYS A 646 21.37 -24.89 17.44
CA CYS A 646 21.47 -23.86 16.40
C CYS A 646 20.22 -23.86 15.50
N ALA A 647 19.68 -25.05 15.19
CA ALA A 647 18.49 -25.24 14.38
C ALA A 647 17.24 -24.67 15.07
N ILE A 648 17.11 -24.88 16.39
CA ILE A 648 16.03 -24.30 17.20
C ILE A 648 16.10 -22.76 17.16
N GLU A 649 17.31 -22.21 17.36
CA GLU A 649 17.53 -20.76 17.35
C GLU A 649 17.30 -20.15 15.97
N PHE A 650 17.78 -20.80 14.91
CA PHE A 650 17.60 -20.36 13.54
C PHE A 650 16.12 -20.44 13.12
N LYS A 651 15.40 -21.49 13.53
CA LYS A 651 13.95 -21.60 13.32
C LYS A 651 13.17 -20.47 14.04
N ALA A 652 13.61 -20.06 15.23
CA ALA A 652 13.04 -18.92 15.93
C ALA A 652 13.33 -17.59 15.20
N LEU A 653 14.54 -17.45 14.62
CA LEU A 653 14.88 -16.31 13.77
C LEU A 653 14.03 -16.27 12.50
N LEU A 654 13.85 -17.40 11.81
CA LEU A 654 12.99 -17.47 10.62
C LEU A 654 11.52 -17.12 10.90
N LYS A 655 11.02 -17.40 12.12
CA LYS A 655 9.67 -16.98 12.53
C LYS A 655 9.55 -15.46 12.67
N LYS A 656 10.63 -14.79 13.09
CA LYS A 656 10.68 -13.34 13.25
C LYS A 656 11.06 -12.61 11.95
N PHE A 657 11.89 -13.24 11.14
CA PHE A 657 12.51 -12.69 9.93
C PHE A 657 12.42 -13.73 8.79
N PRO A 658 11.26 -13.86 8.13
CA PRO A 658 11.07 -14.84 7.06
C PRO A 658 11.97 -14.55 5.84
N PRO A 659 12.36 -15.58 5.05
CA PRO A 659 13.18 -15.41 3.86
C PRO A 659 12.61 -14.39 2.87
N GLN A 660 13.43 -13.44 2.42
CA GLN A 660 13.07 -12.48 1.38
C GLN A 660 13.46 -13.05 0.01
N THR A 661 12.48 -13.21 -0.88
CA THR A 661 12.63 -13.93 -2.15
C THR A 661 12.39 -13.05 -3.38
N SER A 662 12.19 -11.74 -3.21
CA SER A 662 11.80 -10.84 -4.31
C SER A 662 12.90 -10.63 -5.36
N SER A 663 14.18 -10.63 -4.96
CA SER A 663 15.33 -10.52 -5.86
C SER A 663 16.60 -11.11 -5.22
N ARG A 664 17.67 -11.24 -6.01
CA ARG A 664 19.02 -11.59 -5.54
C ARG A 664 19.47 -10.66 -4.41
N ARG A 665 19.37 -9.35 -4.63
CA ARG A 665 19.78 -8.35 -3.65
C ARG A 665 18.97 -8.49 -2.36
N ALA A 666 17.65 -8.66 -2.46
CA ALA A 666 16.80 -8.87 -1.29
C ALA A 666 17.18 -10.14 -0.51
N ALA A 667 17.41 -11.26 -1.20
CA ALA A 667 17.83 -12.52 -0.60
C ALA A 667 19.20 -12.43 0.10
N ALA A 668 20.18 -11.77 -0.54
CA ALA A 668 21.53 -11.60 -0.01
C ALA A 668 21.55 -10.65 1.20
N THR A 669 20.89 -9.50 1.11
CA THR A 669 20.80 -8.54 2.21
C THR A 669 20.03 -9.12 3.40
N TRP A 670 18.92 -9.84 3.18
CA TRP A 670 18.19 -10.53 4.24
C TRP A 670 19.06 -11.54 4.98
N LEU A 671 19.80 -12.37 4.25
CA LEU A 671 20.66 -13.37 4.89
C LEU A 671 21.78 -12.72 5.69
N CYS A 672 22.35 -11.61 5.19
CA CYS A 672 23.35 -10.83 5.92
C CYS A 672 22.78 -10.24 7.21
N PHE A 673 21.58 -9.67 7.16
CA PHE A 673 20.88 -9.20 8.35
C PHE A 673 20.66 -10.32 9.37
N VAL A 674 20.14 -11.48 8.95
CA VAL A 674 19.93 -12.64 9.84
C VAL A 674 21.26 -13.15 10.40
N HIS A 675 22.33 -13.14 9.62
CA HIS A 675 23.68 -13.48 10.08
C HIS A 675 24.17 -12.49 11.15
N ASN A 676 23.92 -11.20 10.99
CA ASN A 676 24.25 -10.17 12.00
C ASN A 676 23.42 -10.33 13.28
N GLN A 677 22.16 -10.77 13.21
CA GLN A 677 21.39 -11.15 14.40
C GLN A 677 22.03 -12.31 15.16
N VAL A 678 22.63 -13.27 14.44
CA VAL A 678 23.41 -14.36 15.05
C VAL A 678 24.74 -13.84 15.61
N ASN A 679 25.43 -12.92 14.91
CA ASN A 679 26.67 -12.30 15.39
C ASN A 679 26.46 -11.51 16.69
N ALA A 680 25.41 -10.68 16.75
CA ALA A 680 25.05 -9.93 17.95
C ALA A 680 24.81 -10.84 19.16
N ARG A 681 24.10 -11.97 18.97
CA ARG A 681 23.87 -12.98 20.02
C ARG A 681 25.14 -13.70 20.46
N LEU A 682 26.09 -13.88 19.54
CA LEU A 682 27.39 -14.51 19.81
C LEU A 682 28.46 -13.50 20.23
N HIS A 683 28.09 -12.22 20.43
CA HIS A 683 29.01 -11.12 20.74
C HIS A 683 30.17 -10.99 19.74
N LYS A 684 29.87 -11.16 18.45
CA LYS A 684 30.80 -10.95 17.35
C LYS A 684 30.57 -9.58 16.69
N PRO A 685 31.60 -8.99 16.06
CA PRO A 685 31.45 -7.77 15.27
C PRO A 685 30.37 -7.93 14.20
N GLU A 686 29.65 -6.85 13.94
CA GLU A 686 28.72 -6.77 12.83
C GLU A 686 29.48 -6.81 11.50
N PHE A 687 28.93 -7.52 10.52
CA PHE A 687 29.47 -7.56 9.17
C PHE A 687 28.76 -6.52 8.31
N ASP A 688 29.53 -5.70 7.56
CA ASP A 688 28.97 -4.73 6.63
C ASP A 688 28.37 -5.46 5.41
N CYS A 689 27.04 -5.40 5.28
CA CYS A 689 26.33 -6.06 4.18
C CYS A 689 26.63 -5.43 2.80
N ALA A 690 27.29 -4.27 2.72
CA ALA A 690 27.77 -3.71 1.47
C ALA A 690 28.94 -4.50 0.86
N ASP A 691 29.70 -5.24 1.68
CA ASP A 691 30.91 -5.97 1.26
C ASP A 691 30.66 -7.45 0.93
N LEU A 692 29.40 -7.86 0.75
CA LEU A 692 29.02 -9.25 0.50
C LEU A 692 29.68 -9.81 -0.77
N ASP A 693 29.64 -9.05 -1.87
CA ASP A 693 30.21 -9.45 -3.16
C ASP A 693 31.73 -9.63 -3.08
N ALA A 694 32.44 -8.75 -2.38
CA ALA A 694 33.89 -8.85 -2.22
C ALA A 694 34.33 -10.02 -1.33
N THR A 695 33.50 -10.41 -0.35
CA THR A 695 33.85 -11.41 0.67
C THR A 695 33.44 -12.83 0.28
N TYR A 696 32.33 -12.98 -0.44
CA TYR A 696 31.71 -14.27 -0.75
C TYR A 696 31.66 -14.61 -2.25
N ASP A 697 32.38 -13.86 -3.09
CA ASP A 697 32.56 -14.21 -4.51
C ASP A 697 33.05 -15.65 -4.67
N CYS A 698 32.34 -16.41 -5.48
CA CYS A 698 32.64 -17.80 -5.81
C CYS A 698 33.28 -17.97 -7.19
N GLY A 699 33.50 -16.88 -7.94
CA GLY A 699 34.14 -16.88 -9.26
C GLY A 699 33.30 -17.53 -10.37
N CYS A 700 31.99 -17.70 -10.17
CA CYS A 700 31.09 -18.29 -11.15
C CYS A 700 30.62 -17.25 -12.20
N GLY A 701 30.69 -17.60 -13.49
CA GLY A 701 30.21 -16.72 -14.58
C GLY A 701 28.69 -16.64 -14.69
N ASP A 702 28.17 -15.63 -15.41
CA ASP A 702 26.72 -15.32 -15.52
C ASP A 702 25.95 -16.14 -16.57
N ALA A 703 26.61 -17.12 -17.19
CA ALA A 703 25.96 -17.96 -18.19
C ALA A 703 24.99 -18.96 -17.54
N PRO A 704 23.74 -19.08 -18.01
CA PRO A 704 22.80 -20.07 -17.52
C PRO A 704 23.27 -21.49 -17.85
N VAL A 705 23.15 -22.41 -16.90
CA VAL A 705 23.43 -23.83 -17.09
C VAL A 705 22.28 -24.43 -17.92
N GLY A 706 22.36 -24.31 -19.25
CA GLY A 706 21.27 -24.78 -20.12
C GLY A 706 21.44 -24.58 -21.63
N ALA A 707 22.50 -23.94 -22.12
CA ALA A 707 22.84 -24.01 -23.54
C ALA A 707 23.81 -25.18 -23.75
N VAL A 708 23.30 -26.31 -24.25
CA VAL A 708 24.16 -27.32 -24.89
C VAL A 708 24.73 -26.68 -26.16
N THR A 709 25.85 -25.97 -26.03
CA THR A 709 26.67 -25.61 -27.18
C THR A 709 27.54 -26.82 -27.50
N ALA A 710 27.34 -27.35 -28.70
CA ALA A 710 28.09 -28.46 -29.27
C ALA A 710 29.60 -28.33 -29.00
N ALA A 711 30.21 -29.46 -28.64
CA ALA A 711 31.63 -29.58 -28.37
C ALA A 711 32.47 -28.97 -29.52
N VAL A 712 33.32 -28.00 -29.18
CA VAL A 712 34.45 -27.64 -30.02
C VAL A 712 35.59 -28.56 -29.61
N HIS A 713 35.90 -29.49 -30.51
CA HIS A 713 37.05 -30.37 -30.46
C HIS A 713 38.34 -29.54 -30.40
N ASP A 714 39.12 -29.67 -29.33
CA ASP A 714 40.53 -29.27 -29.32
C ASP A 714 41.34 -30.44 -29.91
N PRO A 715 42.01 -30.29 -31.07
CA PRO A 715 42.77 -31.37 -31.69
C PRO A 715 44.13 -31.63 -31.04
N MET A 716 44.47 -30.96 -29.94
CA MET A 716 45.82 -30.97 -29.35
C MET A 716 45.89 -31.34 -27.87
N ASP A 717 44.83 -31.90 -27.28
CA ASP A 717 44.90 -32.44 -25.91
C ASP A 717 45.46 -33.88 -25.93
N LEU A 718 46.74 -34.02 -25.60
CA LEU A 718 47.51 -35.27 -25.65
C LEU A 718 47.42 -36.11 -24.35
N GLU A 719 46.48 -35.81 -23.44
CA GLU A 719 46.36 -36.48 -22.14
C GLU A 719 45.17 -37.45 -21.98
N ASP A 720 44.33 -37.68 -22.99
CA ASP A 720 43.19 -38.61 -22.90
C ASP A 720 43.56 -40.04 -23.38
N ASP A 721 44.01 -40.88 -22.45
CA ASP A 721 44.14 -42.33 -22.66
C ASP A 721 42.77 -43.03 -22.50
N ALA A 722 42.14 -43.32 -23.65
CA ALA A 722 40.81 -43.93 -23.73
C ALA A 722 40.71 -45.37 -23.18
N SER A 723 41.80 -45.96 -22.69
CA SER A 723 41.80 -47.30 -22.08
C SER A 723 41.47 -47.30 -20.57
N LYS A 724 41.37 -46.12 -19.94
CA LYS A 724 41.15 -45.96 -18.49
C LYS A 724 39.96 -45.06 -18.17
N ASP A 725 39.31 -45.33 -17.04
CA ASP A 725 38.20 -44.53 -16.53
C ASP A 725 38.70 -43.14 -16.06
N ARG A 726 38.06 -42.06 -16.52
CA ARG A 726 38.50 -40.67 -16.27
C ARG A 726 38.31 -40.17 -14.83
N ILE A 727 37.54 -40.87 -14.00
CA ILE A 727 37.30 -40.46 -12.60
C ILE A 727 38.20 -41.23 -11.64
N THR A 728 38.49 -42.50 -11.94
CA THR A 728 39.19 -43.42 -11.03
C THR A 728 40.58 -43.86 -11.52
N GLY A 729 40.90 -43.69 -12.81
CA GLY A 729 42.18 -44.06 -13.42
C GLY A 729 42.40 -45.56 -13.63
N VAL A 730 41.38 -46.39 -13.43
CA VAL A 730 41.44 -47.85 -13.54
C VAL A 730 41.21 -48.28 -14.99
N GLU A 731 41.93 -49.31 -15.46
CA GLU A 731 41.75 -49.88 -16.80
C GLU A 731 40.35 -50.49 -16.97
N MET A 732 39.63 -50.06 -18.01
CA MET A 732 38.28 -50.55 -18.25
C MET A 732 38.31 -51.93 -18.94
N ILE A 733 37.75 -52.95 -18.27
CA ILE A 733 37.55 -54.26 -18.87
C ILE A 733 36.32 -54.19 -19.80
N LYS A 734 36.50 -54.60 -21.07
CA LYS A 734 35.44 -54.59 -22.09
C LYS A 734 34.29 -55.55 -21.72
N GLY A 735 33.18 -54.99 -21.26
CA GLY A 735 31.86 -55.63 -21.27
C GLY A 735 31.11 -55.59 -19.93
N GLY A 736 30.20 -54.62 -19.80
CA GLY A 736 29.21 -54.55 -18.71
C GLY A 736 28.90 -53.09 -18.37
N LYS A 737 27.63 -52.69 -18.48
CA LYS A 737 27.12 -51.31 -18.35
C LYS A 737 27.51 -50.62 -17.04
#